data_AF-A0A847EX88-F1
#
_entry.id   AF-A0A847EX88-F1
#
_cell.length_a   1.000
_cell.length_b   1.000
_cell.length_c   1.000
_cell.angle_alpha   90.00
_cell.angle_beta   90.00
_cell.angle_gamma   90.00
#
_symmetry.space_group_name_H-M   'P 1'
#
loop_
_entity.id
_entity.type
_entity.pdbx_description
1 polymer ?
#
loop_
_entity_poly.entity_id
_entity_poly.type
_entity_poly.pdbx_seq_one_letter_code
_entity_poly.pdbx_strand_id
1 'polypeptide(L)'
;MKKISTFIFSTALAVIVSIGSAVAQPGTYYPNYFINQTFDGIEALPTGWTGVSNNTNLIGHAAATYSLGSPAQGFLKVTASGSGTRGGELRFPSTATSQFKDSLVWVMEFDWVVNSGNWNAKQANGIILMGPNSQNVNVNDTWYGDAIFGLYCYKDTGFLHLWNMDPQGPPVDESTFLGPVIYNQNGNNSYFKRVGASTSDWYTTDSLNLSTQTKVRLILGKAYHIMAEMNFATQKVQKFVVYQIDSVANRDSLVDLPFIAPWMVGTATTVELKDRVVTALDRMVSYHTRSGGSGALNHSYDNMQLYTWKESVGIADVEVKYVDQDGNVAKASRILSKQQVQSTLWIAADDKLNFTSEDGNTLYFYDEAATHAANLANPKGGADGESLEVDFSTSTTNYLTLVFKKVAKTAGTYVWSGSANNNWSYVEDNFSVAGGSPMGYQAGNAVEFSNANPTNDSIAVEGEISLGDADMTISAPGYQIAGTGRIVGNGSLYINAPVTLAADIRLKGGATVTADSVYIKHVAAADSFTLKAPVTKLVMEAGATFTKDIVGEGGTLNMDLVSLNEYASAISGFSTINLHQKTQTSLNGATWRTGWGGTLPDGCQVNFFNDVEGNPVPNGLGATGTVLQRVKLNLGPHTRLVRQYNENSNSNDVLYVGELTGDATSRLETGFVDGRYFTYNIGGLNTDAVFNGEIAAFTKSYTAATDTTEAVTTYASNGMAVTKAGTGTWTVNNNFNFPASTRGSQVNVAEGKFVINGDINFPNTTKAGSQINVTGGIMEIHGKVTFDNDTAAHAIKVANGTLDLRDAIVAPAVNQLTLTVDTNGVLKTNNVAIGAYNVIISGVVEGGGSYANSFSLTDSAHSVLKLKVTNFAEGEFDAVNTLGDISIMAGTIDIT
;
A
#
# COMPACT_ATOMS: atom_id res chain seq x y z
N MET A 1 -67.50 64.54 -12.89
CA MET A 1 -66.35 64.26 -12.00
C MET A 1 -66.32 62.76 -11.63
N LYS A 2 -65.94 61.90 -12.58
CA LYS A 2 -65.91 60.42 -12.45
C LYS A 2 -64.50 59.86 -12.78
N LYS A 3 -63.43 60.59 -12.47
CA LYS A 3 -62.04 60.25 -12.88
C LYS A 3 -60.99 60.34 -11.76
N ILE A 4 -61.37 60.34 -10.48
CA ILE A 4 -60.39 60.43 -9.36
C ILE A 4 -60.41 59.20 -8.43
N SER A 5 -61.47 58.38 -8.44
CA SER A 5 -61.59 57.24 -7.52
C SER A 5 -61.00 55.92 -8.04
N THR A 6 -60.84 55.73 -9.35
CA THR A 6 -60.32 54.46 -9.92
C THR A 6 -58.79 54.41 -10.00
N PHE A 7 -58.11 55.57 -10.04
CA PHE A 7 -56.65 55.62 -10.08
C PHE A 7 -56.04 55.39 -8.69
N ILE A 8 -56.68 55.84 -7.61
CA ILE A 8 -56.17 55.66 -6.24
C ILE A 8 -56.38 54.22 -5.75
N PHE A 9 -57.47 53.55 -6.14
CA PHE A 9 -57.72 52.15 -5.73
C PHE A 9 -56.92 51.11 -6.53
N SER A 10 -56.57 51.37 -7.80
CA SER A 10 -55.72 50.45 -8.57
C SER A 10 -54.23 50.59 -8.21
N THR A 11 -53.77 51.80 -7.87
CA THR A 11 -52.39 52.01 -7.40
C THR A 11 -52.19 51.53 -5.96
N ALA A 12 -53.20 51.65 -5.08
CA ALA A 12 -53.13 51.10 -3.72
C ALA A 12 -53.21 49.57 -3.68
N LEU A 13 -53.95 48.93 -4.60
CA LEU A 13 -54.02 47.47 -4.68
C LEU A 13 -52.77 46.85 -5.33
N ALA A 14 -52.13 47.56 -6.27
CA ALA A 14 -50.83 47.16 -6.81
C ALA A 14 -49.69 47.28 -5.76
N VAL A 15 -49.79 48.23 -4.83
CA VAL A 15 -48.84 48.37 -3.71
C VAL A 15 -49.11 47.35 -2.59
N ILE A 16 -50.35 46.88 -2.41
CA ILE A 16 -50.67 45.87 -1.37
C ILE A 16 -50.39 44.43 -1.85
N VAL A 17 -50.42 44.16 -3.16
CA VAL A 17 -50.04 42.83 -3.71
C VAL A 17 -48.52 42.69 -3.89
N SER A 18 -47.74 43.77 -3.86
CA SER A 18 -46.26 43.73 -3.90
C SER A 18 -45.58 43.62 -2.52
N ILE A 19 -46.32 43.61 -1.41
CA ILE A 19 -45.76 43.50 -0.04
C ILE A 19 -45.84 42.05 0.50
N GLY A 20 -46.33 41.11 -0.31
CA GLY A 20 -46.40 39.67 0.05
C GLY A 20 -45.06 38.93 0.03
N SER A 21 -43.96 39.59 -0.34
CA SER A 21 -42.63 38.99 -0.47
C SER A 21 -41.60 39.88 0.22
N ALA A 22 -40.80 39.24 1.07
CA ALA A 22 -39.61 39.79 1.74
C ALA A 22 -39.81 40.65 3.00
N VAL A 23 -40.61 40.20 3.97
CA VAL A 23 -40.42 40.65 5.37
C VAL A 23 -40.30 39.43 6.26
N ALA A 24 -39.10 39.15 6.78
CA ALA A 24 -38.93 38.18 7.85
C ALA A 24 -39.81 38.62 9.03
N GLN A 25 -40.55 37.68 9.61
CA GLN A 25 -41.13 37.89 10.93
C GLN A 25 -39.97 37.89 11.93
N PRO A 26 -39.72 38.97 12.69
CA PRO A 26 -38.73 38.98 13.76
C PRO A 26 -38.91 37.76 14.67
N GLY A 27 -37.82 37.09 15.02
CA GLY A 27 -37.87 35.83 15.78
C GLY A 27 -37.99 34.53 14.97
N THR A 28 -37.88 34.59 13.64
CA THR A 28 -37.69 33.37 12.82
C THR A 28 -36.20 33.07 12.68
N TYR A 29 -35.74 31.90 13.09
CA TYR A 29 -34.32 31.51 13.02
C TYR A 29 -34.09 30.44 11.95
N TYR A 30 -32.90 30.44 11.36
CA TYR A 30 -32.46 29.41 10.43
C TYR A 30 -31.10 28.83 10.86
N PRO A 31 -30.79 27.59 10.45
CA PRO A 31 -29.47 27.01 10.65
C PRO A 31 -28.39 27.79 9.88
N ASN A 32 -27.43 28.36 10.59
CA ASN A 32 -26.24 28.96 10.01
C ASN A 32 -25.07 28.00 10.15
N TYR A 33 -24.84 27.23 9.09
CA TYR A 33 -23.95 26.07 9.09
C TYR A 33 -22.47 26.48 9.14
N PHE A 34 -21.77 25.94 10.13
CA PHE A 34 -20.32 25.81 10.13
C PHE A 34 -19.89 24.58 9.32
N ILE A 35 -20.61 23.47 9.51
CA ILE A 35 -20.46 22.23 8.75
C ILE A 35 -21.83 21.88 8.19
N ASN A 36 -21.87 21.53 6.91
CA ASN A 36 -23.02 20.89 6.28
C ASN A 36 -22.51 19.92 5.23
N GLN A 37 -22.35 18.66 5.62
CA GLN A 37 -21.67 17.65 4.81
C GLN A 37 -22.51 16.40 4.68
N THR A 38 -22.79 16.03 3.43
CA THR A 38 -23.18 14.67 3.04
C THR A 38 -21.97 13.99 2.42
N PHE A 39 -21.77 12.71 2.69
CA PHE A 39 -20.64 11.97 2.12
C PHE A 39 -21.08 11.26 0.84
N ASP A 40 -20.36 11.43 -0.26
CA ASP A 40 -20.73 10.88 -1.58
C ASP A 40 -20.06 9.52 -1.91
N GLY A 41 -19.06 9.14 -1.12
CA GLY A 41 -18.31 7.89 -1.31
C GLY A 41 -17.26 7.93 -2.44
N ILE A 42 -16.93 9.11 -2.99
CA ILE A 42 -16.06 9.25 -4.17
C ILE A 42 -14.73 9.96 -3.85
N GLU A 43 -14.68 10.88 -2.89
CA GLU A 43 -13.47 11.66 -2.56
C GLU A 43 -12.67 11.13 -1.35
N ALA A 44 -11.59 11.82 -0.94
CA ALA A 44 -11.02 11.68 0.40
C ALA A 44 -11.92 12.42 1.42
N LEU A 45 -11.60 12.39 2.73
CA LEU A 45 -12.31 13.27 3.69
C LEU A 45 -12.30 14.72 3.16
N PRO A 46 -13.42 15.48 3.27
CA PRO A 46 -13.47 16.85 2.76
C PRO A 46 -12.36 17.72 3.34
N THR A 47 -11.93 18.73 2.59
CA THR A 47 -10.83 19.63 2.98
C THR A 47 -11.02 20.18 4.40
N GLY A 48 -9.99 20.02 5.25
CA GLY A 48 -10.01 20.46 6.65
C GLY A 48 -10.54 19.45 7.67
N TRP A 49 -11.21 18.38 7.22
CA TRP A 49 -11.53 17.23 8.07
C TRP A 49 -10.31 16.32 8.20
N THR A 50 -10.07 15.79 9.39
CA THR A 50 -8.99 14.82 9.61
C THR A 50 -9.44 13.71 10.54
N GLY A 51 -9.10 12.46 10.18
CA GLY A 51 -9.09 11.35 11.12
C GLY A 51 -7.70 11.24 11.75
N VAL A 52 -7.59 11.06 13.06
CA VAL A 52 -6.28 10.88 13.70
C VAL A 52 -5.81 9.43 13.50
N SER A 53 -4.55 9.25 13.13
CA SER A 53 -3.95 7.93 12.87
C SER A 53 -3.71 7.13 14.17
N ASN A 54 -4.04 5.83 14.13
CA ASN A 54 -3.62 4.62 14.89
C ASN A 54 -2.87 4.63 16.25
N ASN A 55 -2.41 5.76 16.81
CA ASN A 55 -1.60 5.80 18.03
C ASN A 55 -2.28 6.53 19.20
N THR A 56 -3.47 7.10 19.01
CA THR A 56 -4.17 7.90 20.04
C THR A 56 -5.62 7.46 20.17
N ASN A 57 -5.88 6.45 21.00
CA ASN A 57 -7.23 5.93 21.24
C ASN A 57 -7.77 6.46 22.58
N LEU A 58 -8.98 7.04 22.58
CA LEU A 58 -9.67 7.48 23.81
C LEU A 58 -10.06 6.30 24.73
N ILE A 59 -10.37 5.13 24.16
CA ILE A 59 -10.73 3.93 24.90
C ILE A 59 -10.05 2.70 24.25
N GLY A 60 -8.89 2.28 24.78
CA GLY A 60 -8.20 0.99 24.48
C GLY A 60 -7.18 0.94 23.35
N HIS A 61 -6.64 -0.26 23.06
CA HIS A 61 -5.33 -0.45 22.41
C HIS A 61 -5.33 -0.56 20.87
N ALA A 62 -6.49 -0.62 20.19
CA ALA A 62 -6.55 -0.91 18.75
C ALA A 62 -7.14 0.23 17.90
N ALA A 63 -6.43 0.58 16.83
CA ALA A 63 -6.75 1.66 15.89
C ALA A 63 -8.01 1.39 15.05
N ALA A 64 -8.89 2.39 14.95
CA ALA A 64 -9.95 2.41 13.93
C ALA A 64 -9.42 2.93 12.58
N THR A 65 -9.93 2.37 11.49
CA THR A 65 -9.73 2.82 10.12
C THR A 65 -10.94 3.62 9.67
N TYR A 66 -10.68 4.82 9.15
CA TYR A 66 -11.66 5.65 8.46
C TYR A 66 -11.61 5.35 6.97
N SER A 67 -12.77 5.08 6.39
CA SER A 67 -12.92 4.92 4.95
C SER A 67 -14.23 5.55 4.54
N LEU A 68 -14.24 6.23 3.40
CA LEU A 68 -15.50 6.56 2.76
C LEU A 68 -16.13 5.27 2.24
N GLY A 69 -17.45 5.13 2.42
CA GLY A 69 -18.20 4.01 1.86
C GLY A 69 -18.05 3.97 0.34
N SER A 70 -18.43 2.86 -0.29
CA SER A 70 -18.47 2.82 -1.76
C SER A 70 -19.33 3.97 -2.30
N PRO A 71 -19.10 4.47 -3.53
CA PRO A 71 -19.92 5.52 -4.15
C PRO A 71 -21.44 5.24 -4.10
N ALA A 72 -21.83 3.96 -4.13
CA ALA A 72 -23.24 3.54 -4.03
C ALA A 72 -23.86 3.66 -2.62
N GLN A 73 -23.05 3.95 -1.60
CA GLN A 73 -23.44 3.90 -0.19
C GLN A 73 -23.40 5.26 0.52
N GLY A 74 -22.56 6.21 0.07
CA GLY A 74 -22.63 7.61 0.50
C GLY A 74 -22.56 7.86 2.02
N PHE A 75 -21.57 7.31 2.72
CA PHE A 75 -21.38 7.57 4.16
C PHE A 75 -19.92 7.52 4.57
N LEU A 76 -19.59 8.13 5.71
CA LEU A 76 -18.31 7.94 6.39
C LEU A 76 -18.36 6.66 7.23
N LYS A 77 -17.46 5.71 6.97
CA LYS A 77 -17.38 4.43 7.70
C LYS A 77 -16.22 4.43 8.69
N VAL A 78 -16.50 3.94 9.90
CA VAL A 78 -15.50 3.75 10.96
C VAL A 78 -15.45 2.28 11.35
N THR A 79 -14.30 1.64 11.12
CA THR A 79 -14.11 0.21 11.38
C THR A 79 -12.90 -0.11 12.23
N ALA A 80 -12.96 -1.14 13.08
CA ALA A 80 -11.78 -1.62 13.83
C ALA A 80 -11.87 -3.13 14.13
N SER A 81 -10.74 -3.85 14.15
CA SER A 81 -10.59 -5.29 14.47
C SER A 81 -9.52 -5.54 15.57
N GLY A 82 -9.53 -6.67 16.31
CA GLY A 82 -8.50 -7.04 17.35
C GLY A 82 -8.88 -7.09 18.87
N SER A 83 -8.16 -7.81 19.74
CA SER A 83 -8.52 -7.89 21.18
C SER A 83 -8.30 -6.55 21.92
N GLY A 84 -9.27 -6.09 22.74
CA GLY A 84 -9.20 -4.83 23.53
C GLY A 84 -10.35 -3.85 23.24
N THR A 85 -10.46 -2.79 24.04
CA THR A 85 -11.36 -1.66 23.73
C THR A 85 -10.86 -0.93 22.49
N ARG A 86 -11.76 -0.55 21.58
CA ARG A 86 -11.42 0.05 20.29
C ARG A 86 -12.10 1.40 20.17
N GLY A 87 -11.38 2.39 19.67
CA GLY A 87 -11.90 3.73 19.46
C GLY A 87 -11.40 4.34 18.15
N GLY A 88 -12.11 5.35 17.67
CA GLY A 88 -11.68 6.20 16.57
C GLY A 88 -12.16 7.63 16.79
N GLU A 89 -11.35 8.61 16.40
CA GLU A 89 -11.65 10.04 16.44
C GLU A 89 -11.81 10.67 15.05
N LEU A 90 -12.90 11.41 14.85
CA LEU A 90 -13.11 12.31 13.72
C LEU A 90 -12.98 13.76 14.20
N ARG A 91 -12.02 14.51 13.66
CA ARG A 91 -11.86 15.94 13.93
C ARG A 91 -12.59 16.78 12.91
N PHE A 92 -13.31 17.77 13.40
CA PHE A 92 -13.95 18.79 12.58
C PHE A 92 -12.91 19.79 12.07
N PRO A 93 -13.19 20.50 10.96
CA PRO A 93 -12.47 21.73 10.64
C PRO A 93 -12.43 22.65 11.86
N SER A 94 -11.31 23.33 12.09
CA SER A 94 -11.11 24.09 13.34
C SER A 94 -12.21 25.13 13.56
N THR A 95 -13.06 24.88 14.55
CA THR A 95 -14.11 25.83 14.97
C THR A 95 -13.54 27.04 15.72
N ALA A 96 -12.32 26.93 16.25
CA ALA A 96 -11.64 27.99 17.00
C ALA A 96 -11.35 29.25 16.15
N THR A 97 -11.17 29.07 14.85
CA THR A 97 -11.00 30.17 13.88
C THR A 97 -12.29 30.50 13.14
N SER A 98 -13.41 29.85 13.47
CA SER A 98 -14.68 30.11 12.80
C SER A 98 -15.23 31.50 13.16
N GLN A 99 -16.01 32.08 12.26
CA GLN A 99 -16.80 33.29 12.53
C GLN A 99 -17.88 33.07 13.61
N PHE A 100 -18.10 31.83 14.05
CA PHE A 100 -19.09 31.44 15.05
C PHE A 100 -18.48 31.12 16.41
N LYS A 101 -17.16 31.27 16.58
CA LYS A 101 -16.42 30.88 17.78
C LYS A 101 -16.96 31.49 19.09
N ASP A 102 -17.65 32.63 19.02
CA ASP A 102 -18.21 33.32 20.19
C ASP A 102 -19.69 32.95 20.45
N SER A 103 -20.28 32.06 19.63
CA SER A 103 -21.66 31.59 19.83
C SER A 103 -21.75 30.70 21.06
N LEU A 104 -22.76 30.97 21.90
CA LEU A 104 -23.04 30.21 23.12
C LEU A 104 -24.01 29.04 22.87
N VAL A 105 -24.64 28.97 21.70
CA VAL A 105 -25.59 27.90 21.34
C VAL A 105 -25.20 27.31 20.00
N TRP A 106 -24.99 26.00 19.99
CA TRP A 106 -24.63 25.22 18.82
C TRP A 106 -25.56 24.03 18.68
N VAL A 107 -25.85 23.64 17.45
CA VAL A 107 -26.64 22.46 17.13
C VAL A 107 -25.82 21.52 16.27
N MET A 108 -25.71 20.26 16.70
CA MET A 108 -25.11 19.19 15.92
C MET A 108 -26.19 18.20 15.50
N GLU A 109 -26.23 17.88 14.21
CA GLU A 109 -27.09 16.84 13.64
C GLU A 109 -26.28 15.86 12.78
N PHE A 110 -26.66 14.58 12.79
CA PHE A 110 -26.08 13.56 11.93
C PHE A 110 -26.92 12.29 11.94
N ASP A 111 -26.78 11.49 10.89
CA ASP A 111 -27.33 10.16 10.80
C ASP A 111 -26.28 9.13 11.23
N TRP A 112 -26.68 8.20 12.09
CA TRP A 112 -25.80 7.17 12.67
C TRP A 112 -26.35 5.77 12.40
N VAL A 113 -25.51 4.89 11.88
CA VAL A 113 -25.81 3.47 11.68
C VAL A 113 -24.76 2.62 12.37
N VAL A 114 -25.21 1.58 13.07
CA VAL A 114 -24.35 0.48 13.52
C VAL A 114 -24.48 -0.68 12.53
N ASN A 115 -23.52 -0.77 11.59
CA ASN A 115 -23.62 -1.58 10.36
C ASN A 115 -23.55 -3.09 10.59
N SER A 116 -22.73 -3.54 11.53
CA SER A 116 -22.62 -4.96 11.87
C SER A 116 -22.16 -5.12 13.31
N GLY A 117 -22.75 -6.03 14.06
CA GLY A 117 -22.39 -6.25 15.45
C GLY A 117 -22.20 -7.73 15.76
N ASN A 118 -20.97 -8.24 15.62
CA ASN A 118 -20.58 -9.49 16.27
C ASN A 118 -20.16 -9.19 17.72
N TRP A 119 -21.06 -8.53 18.45
CA TRP A 119 -20.94 -8.20 19.86
C TRP A 119 -21.82 -9.15 20.68
N ASN A 120 -21.34 -9.65 21.80
CA ASN A 120 -22.01 -10.54 22.75
C ASN A 120 -22.59 -9.73 23.91
N ALA A 121 -23.21 -10.41 24.87
CA ALA A 121 -23.85 -9.79 26.04
C ALA A 121 -22.94 -8.80 26.79
N LYS A 122 -21.63 -8.97 26.71
CA LYS A 122 -20.62 -8.26 27.50
C LYS A 122 -19.92 -7.12 26.74
N GLN A 123 -20.60 -6.48 25.79
CA GLN A 123 -20.01 -5.48 24.89
C GLN A 123 -20.91 -4.25 24.74
N ALA A 124 -20.30 -3.07 24.59
CA ALA A 124 -20.98 -1.82 24.32
C ALA A 124 -20.39 -1.10 23.09
N ASN A 125 -21.19 -0.29 22.42
CA ASN A 125 -20.82 0.59 21.30
C ASN A 125 -21.39 1.97 21.57
N GLY A 126 -20.72 3.02 21.13
CA GLY A 126 -21.24 4.36 21.31
C GLY A 126 -20.46 5.44 20.58
N ILE A 127 -20.89 6.67 20.82
CA ILE A 127 -20.29 7.90 20.35
C ILE A 127 -20.20 8.93 21.46
N ILE A 128 -19.19 9.79 21.42
CA ILE A 128 -18.96 10.88 22.39
C ILE A 128 -18.62 12.14 21.61
N LEU A 129 -19.22 13.27 21.99
CA LEU A 129 -18.88 14.59 21.46
C LEU A 129 -18.01 15.35 22.46
N MET A 130 -16.92 15.96 21.99
CA MET A 130 -15.92 16.64 22.83
C MET A 130 -15.61 18.07 22.37
N GLY A 131 -15.23 18.91 23.34
CA GLY A 131 -14.71 20.26 23.11
C GLY A 131 -13.23 20.29 22.65
N PRO A 132 -12.65 21.51 22.48
CA PRO A 132 -11.32 21.76 21.92
C PRO A 132 -10.13 21.63 22.88
N ASN A 133 -10.35 21.43 24.17
CA ASN A 133 -9.26 21.41 25.15
C ASN A 133 -8.94 20.00 25.68
N SER A 134 -9.60 18.97 25.16
CA SER A 134 -9.24 17.59 25.48
C SER A 134 -7.85 17.28 24.93
N GLN A 135 -7.03 16.62 25.75
CA GLN A 135 -5.80 16.02 25.28
C GLN A 135 -6.06 14.58 24.85
N ASN A 136 -5.26 14.07 23.91
CA ASN A 136 -5.28 12.65 23.56
C ASN A 136 -4.90 11.82 24.78
N VAL A 137 -5.87 11.12 25.36
CA VAL A 137 -5.66 10.31 26.55
C VAL A 137 -5.04 8.97 26.14
N ASN A 138 -3.74 8.80 26.39
CA ASN A 138 -3.13 7.48 26.42
C ASN A 138 -3.57 6.74 27.70
N VAL A 139 -3.53 5.40 27.69
CA VAL A 139 -4.30 4.44 28.51
C VAL A 139 -4.18 4.54 30.05
N ASN A 140 -3.53 5.56 30.61
CA ASN A 140 -3.29 5.71 32.05
C ASN A 140 -3.78 7.05 32.66
N ASP A 141 -4.22 8.04 31.86
CA ASP A 141 -4.57 9.38 32.37
C ASP A 141 -6.05 9.74 32.12
N THR A 142 -6.93 9.25 32.99
CA THR A 142 -8.39 9.41 32.97
C THR A 142 -8.92 10.85 33.02
N TRP A 143 -9.11 11.53 31.88
CA TRP A 143 -9.74 12.86 31.87
C TRP A 143 -10.76 13.01 30.72
N TYR A 144 -12.05 12.80 31.00
CA TYR A 144 -13.18 13.23 30.16
C TYR A 144 -13.47 14.72 30.34
N GLY A 145 -12.42 15.55 30.39
CA GLY A 145 -12.46 16.89 30.97
C GLY A 145 -13.36 17.90 30.25
N ASP A 146 -13.79 17.60 29.02
CA ASP A 146 -14.63 18.48 28.20
C ASP A 146 -15.63 17.70 27.31
N ALA A 147 -16.04 16.49 27.75
CA ALA A 147 -17.11 15.75 27.07
C ALA A 147 -18.46 16.48 27.24
N ILE A 148 -19.16 16.71 26.13
CA ILE A 148 -20.42 17.45 26.12
C ILE A 148 -21.59 16.48 26.27
N PHE A 149 -21.68 15.49 25.39
CA PHE A 149 -22.65 14.40 25.48
C PHE A 149 -22.08 13.09 24.94
N GLY A 150 -22.71 11.97 25.30
CA GLY A 150 -22.29 10.64 24.88
C GLY A 150 -23.47 9.68 24.80
N LEU A 151 -23.52 8.90 23.73
CA LEU A 151 -24.51 7.86 23.49
C LEU A 151 -23.84 6.51 23.50
N TYR A 152 -24.48 5.54 24.14
CA TYR A 152 -23.99 4.18 24.14
C TYR A 152 -25.10 3.14 24.18
N CYS A 153 -24.85 1.99 23.59
CA CYS A 153 -25.76 0.87 23.59
C CYS A 153 -25.07 -0.35 24.18
N TYR A 154 -25.72 -0.96 25.18
CA TYR A 154 -25.32 -2.24 25.75
C TYR A 154 -26.22 -3.34 25.21
N LYS A 155 -25.63 -4.40 24.65
CA LYS A 155 -26.37 -5.42 23.88
C LYS A 155 -27.55 -6.02 24.65
N ASP A 156 -27.37 -6.32 25.94
CA ASP A 156 -28.42 -7.00 26.73
C ASP A 156 -29.66 -6.12 26.96
N THR A 157 -29.49 -4.79 26.90
CA THR A 157 -30.63 -3.87 26.98
C THR A 157 -31.21 -3.57 25.59
N GLY A 158 -30.35 -3.44 24.58
CA GLY A 158 -30.73 -3.02 23.23
C GLY A 158 -31.23 -1.58 23.11
N PHE A 159 -31.41 -0.85 24.22
CA PHE A 159 -31.75 0.57 24.23
C PHE A 159 -30.50 1.43 24.11
N LEU A 160 -30.65 2.61 23.52
CA LEU A 160 -29.65 3.66 23.57
C LEU A 160 -29.70 4.31 24.95
N HIS A 161 -28.53 4.53 25.53
CA HIS A 161 -28.33 5.21 26.80
C HIS A 161 -27.62 6.52 26.53
N LEU A 162 -28.11 7.59 27.12
CA LEU A 162 -27.51 8.92 27.03
C LEU A 162 -26.78 9.20 28.34
N TRP A 163 -25.45 9.35 28.28
CA TRP A 163 -24.61 9.57 29.47
C TRP A 163 -25.01 10.81 30.29
N ASN A 164 -25.59 11.82 29.65
CA ASN A 164 -26.08 13.03 30.33
C ASN A 164 -27.24 12.76 31.31
N MET A 165 -27.87 11.58 31.23
CA MET A 165 -28.88 11.13 32.18
C MET A 165 -28.30 10.39 33.38
N ASP A 166 -27.01 10.02 33.34
CA ASP A 166 -26.38 9.33 34.46
C ASP A 166 -26.42 10.21 35.71
N PRO A 167 -26.75 9.66 36.90
CA PRO A 167 -26.76 10.43 38.12
C PRO A 167 -25.41 11.10 38.27
N GLN A 168 -25.36 12.43 38.33
CA GLN A 168 -24.15 13.13 38.70
C GLN A 168 -23.74 12.59 40.08
N GLY A 169 -22.50 12.09 40.21
CA GLY A 169 -22.04 11.58 41.49
C GLY A 169 -22.15 12.65 42.58
N PRO A 170 -22.29 12.30 43.87
CA PRO A 170 -22.29 13.29 44.92
C PRO A 170 -20.97 14.09 44.86
N PRO A 171 -20.99 15.42 45.02
CA PRO A 171 -19.77 16.21 45.15
C PRO A 171 -19.10 15.82 46.46
N VAL A 172 -18.05 15.00 46.39
CA VAL A 172 -17.22 14.71 47.57
C VAL A 172 -16.07 15.72 47.51
N ASP A 173 -16.34 16.97 47.89
CA ASP A 173 -15.43 18.13 47.79
C ASP A 173 -15.08 18.64 46.37
N GLU A 174 -14.67 19.91 46.30
CA GLU A 174 -14.34 20.64 45.05
C GLU A 174 -13.19 20.00 44.25
N SER A 175 -12.57 18.94 44.78
CA SER A 175 -11.44 18.24 44.16
C SER A 175 -11.74 16.80 43.72
N THR A 176 -12.91 16.22 44.03
CA THR A 176 -13.27 14.88 43.52
C THR A 176 -14.48 14.85 42.57
N PHE A 177 -14.18 14.83 41.28
CA PHE A 177 -15.13 14.54 40.21
C PHE A 177 -15.36 13.02 40.04
N LEU A 178 -16.60 12.62 39.77
CA LEU A 178 -16.97 11.28 39.33
C LEU A 178 -17.41 11.29 37.85
N GLY A 179 -16.55 10.76 36.97
CA GLY A 179 -16.78 10.58 35.53
C GLY A 179 -18.02 9.73 35.17
N PRO A 180 -18.40 9.73 33.88
CA PRO A 180 -19.54 8.95 33.40
C PRO A 180 -19.37 7.47 33.73
N VAL A 181 -20.51 6.77 33.82
CA VAL A 181 -20.51 5.33 34.07
C VAL A 181 -20.04 4.62 32.81
N ILE A 182 -18.86 4.01 32.87
CA ILE A 182 -18.31 3.21 31.78
C ILE A 182 -18.34 1.73 32.12
N TYR A 183 -18.53 0.92 31.09
CA TYR A 183 -18.35 -0.51 31.20
C TYR A 183 -16.84 -0.84 31.18
N ASN A 184 -16.28 -1.16 32.35
CA ASN A 184 -14.87 -1.55 32.47
C ASN A 184 -14.78 -3.09 32.60
N GLN A 185 -13.95 -3.70 31.75
CA GLN A 185 -13.60 -5.11 31.87
C GLN A 185 -12.16 -5.25 32.33
N ASN A 186 -11.97 -5.63 33.60
CA ASN A 186 -10.68 -6.08 34.11
C ASN A 186 -10.72 -7.62 34.25
N GLY A 187 -10.32 -8.32 33.19
CA GLY A 187 -10.37 -9.80 33.15
C GLY A 187 -11.80 -10.36 33.17
N ASN A 188 -12.04 -11.40 33.98
CA ASN A 188 -13.34 -12.10 34.07
C ASN A 188 -14.41 -11.33 34.87
N ASN A 189 -14.05 -10.25 35.56
CA ASN A 189 -14.99 -9.43 36.32
C ASN A 189 -15.39 -8.20 35.51
N SER A 190 -16.56 -8.27 34.88
CA SER A 190 -17.16 -7.15 34.16
C SER A 190 -18.09 -6.38 35.10
N TYR A 191 -17.85 -5.09 35.28
CA TYR A 191 -18.73 -4.24 36.07
C TYR A 191 -18.70 -2.80 35.56
N PHE A 192 -19.79 -2.09 35.81
CA PHE A 192 -19.85 -0.67 35.54
C PHE A 192 -18.99 0.06 36.57
N LYS A 193 -18.22 1.04 36.11
CA LYS A 193 -17.38 1.87 36.97
C LYS A 193 -17.57 3.34 36.68
N ARG A 194 -17.40 4.16 37.72
CA ARG A 194 -17.17 5.59 37.60
C ARG A 194 -15.70 5.90 37.82
N VAL A 195 -15.18 6.81 37.03
CA VAL A 195 -13.81 7.35 37.16
C VAL A 195 -13.81 8.38 38.29
N GLY A 196 -12.93 8.26 39.28
CA GLY A 196 -12.68 9.29 40.30
C GLY A 196 -11.70 10.37 39.84
N ALA A 197 -11.40 11.34 40.70
CA ALA A 197 -10.51 12.45 40.35
C ALA A 197 -9.01 12.11 40.28
N SER A 198 -8.58 10.96 40.80
CA SER A 198 -7.22 10.45 40.63
C SER A 198 -7.18 9.24 39.72
N THR A 199 -6.05 9.00 39.05
CA THR A 199 -5.83 7.86 38.13
C THR A 199 -6.00 6.49 38.82
N SER A 200 -5.99 6.44 40.15
CA SER A 200 -6.15 5.25 40.97
C SER A 200 -7.56 5.02 41.51
N ASP A 201 -8.43 6.03 41.52
CA ASP A 201 -9.75 5.94 42.17
C ASP A 201 -10.83 5.50 41.18
N TRP A 202 -11.21 4.23 41.27
CA TRP A 202 -12.30 3.66 40.48
C TRP A 202 -13.42 3.18 41.38
N TYR A 203 -14.62 3.73 41.19
CA TYR A 203 -15.79 3.35 41.98
C TYR A 203 -16.62 2.33 41.20
N THR A 204 -16.63 1.09 41.68
CA THR A 204 -17.55 0.04 41.20
C THR A 204 -18.98 0.49 41.44
N THR A 205 -19.83 0.47 40.41
CA THR A 205 -21.25 0.77 40.51
C THR A 205 -22.07 -0.43 40.06
N ASP A 206 -23.15 -0.72 40.77
CA ASP A 206 -23.81 -2.04 40.75
C ASP A 206 -24.52 -2.38 39.44
N SER A 207 -24.83 -1.41 38.59
CA SER A 207 -25.32 -1.65 37.23
C SER A 207 -25.53 -0.32 36.53
N LEU A 208 -25.53 -0.35 35.20
CA LEU A 208 -26.41 0.46 34.37
C LEU A 208 -27.72 0.70 35.14
N ASN A 209 -27.90 1.88 35.74
CA ASN A 209 -29.17 2.19 36.37
C ASN A 209 -30.15 2.31 35.21
N LEU A 210 -31.05 1.34 35.04
CA LEU A 210 -32.00 1.24 33.93
C LEU A 210 -32.85 2.51 33.75
N SER A 211 -32.81 3.44 34.72
CA SER A 211 -33.39 4.78 34.69
C SER A 211 -32.74 5.77 33.71
N THR A 212 -31.60 5.45 33.07
CA THR A 212 -30.86 6.35 32.17
C THR A 212 -30.97 5.99 30.68
N GLN A 213 -31.85 5.02 30.37
CA GLN A 213 -32.20 4.62 29.02
C GLN A 213 -33.06 5.67 28.32
N THR A 214 -32.77 5.90 27.04
CA THR A 214 -33.74 6.50 26.13
C THR A 214 -34.82 5.48 25.76
N LYS A 215 -35.93 5.94 25.22
CA LYS A 215 -36.98 5.09 24.64
C LYS A 215 -36.58 4.44 23.32
N VAL A 216 -35.41 4.76 22.77
CA VAL A 216 -34.96 4.27 21.47
C VAL A 216 -34.23 2.95 21.59
N ARG A 217 -34.73 1.94 20.88
CA ARG A 217 -34.07 0.64 20.74
C ARG A 217 -33.18 0.65 19.51
N LEU A 218 -31.89 0.34 19.68
CA LEU A 218 -30.95 0.16 18.59
C LEU A 218 -31.21 -1.16 17.86
N ILE A 219 -31.37 -1.08 16.54
CA ILE A 219 -31.52 -2.19 15.61
C ILE A 219 -30.34 -2.10 14.65
N LEU A 220 -29.55 -3.18 14.58
CA LEU A 220 -28.38 -3.23 13.70
C LEU A 220 -28.77 -3.00 12.23
N GLY A 221 -27.97 -2.23 11.52
CA GLY A 221 -28.19 -1.88 10.11
C GLY A 221 -29.30 -0.85 9.87
N LYS A 222 -29.93 -0.30 10.92
CA LYS A 222 -30.90 0.80 10.80
C LYS A 222 -30.23 2.15 11.09
N ALA A 223 -30.71 3.18 10.41
CA ALA A 223 -30.22 4.56 10.55
C ALA A 223 -31.02 5.33 11.60
N TYR A 224 -30.30 6.05 12.44
CA TYR A 224 -30.83 6.87 13.51
C TYR A 224 -30.38 8.31 13.30
N HIS A 225 -31.33 9.23 13.23
CA HIS A 225 -31.03 10.65 13.21
C HIS A 225 -30.84 11.13 14.65
N ILE A 226 -29.74 11.85 14.90
CA ILE A 226 -29.39 12.43 16.20
C ILE A 226 -29.29 13.94 16.04
N MET A 227 -29.93 14.68 16.95
CA MET A 227 -29.84 16.13 17.06
C MET A 227 -29.58 16.53 18.51
N ALA A 228 -28.57 17.36 18.73
CA ALA A 228 -28.21 17.90 20.04
C ALA A 228 -28.03 19.42 19.97
N GLU A 229 -28.89 20.17 20.67
CA GLU A 229 -28.74 21.61 20.91
C GLU A 229 -28.00 21.83 22.22
N MET A 230 -26.81 22.40 22.11
CA MET A 230 -25.84 22.57 23.19
C MET A 230 -25.71 24.05 23.51
N ASN A 231 -26.04 24.40 24.76
CA ASN A 231 -25.89 25.75 25.28
C ASN A 231 -24.72 25.79 26.25
N PHE A 232 -23.62 26.37 25.78
CA PHE A 232 -22.37 26.52 26.51
C PHE A 232 -22.46 27.54 27.64
N ALA A 233 -23.38 28.50 27.57
CA ALA A 233 -23.60 29.45 28.68
C ALA A 233 -24.26 28.76 29.89
N THR A 234 -25.24 27.90 29.65
CA THR A 234 -25.91 27.14 30.71
C THR A 234 -25.27 25.78 30.98
N GLN A 235 -24.30 25.38 30.16
CA GLN A 235 -23.63 24.07 30.16
C GLN A 235 -24.63 22.90 30.11
N LYS A 236 -25.60 23.01 29.21
CA LYS A 236 -26.69 22.04 29.05
C LYS A 236 -26.88 21.66 27.60
N VAL A 237 -27.16 20.38 27.37
CA VAL A 237 -27.88 19.92 26.19
C VAL A 237 -29.34 20.32 26.37
N GLN A 238 -29.71 21.48 25.84
CA GLN A 238 -31.06 22.05 25.96
C GLN A 238 -32.09 21.14 25.33
N LYS A 239 -31.72 20.50 24.21
CA LYS A 239 -32.57 19.55 23.49
C LYS A 239 -31.72 18.46 22.89
N PHE A 240 -32.14 17.21 23.12
CA PHE A 240 -31.58 16.03 22.50
C PHE A 240 -32.72 15.24 21.86
N VAL A 241 -32.57 14.91 20.57
CA VAL A 241 -33.54 14.12 19.82
C VAL A 241 -32.81 12.94 19.19
N VAL A 242 -33.40 11.77 19.31
CA VAL A 242 -32.95 10.57 18.60
C VAL A 242 -34.15 9.81 18.07
N TYR A 243 -34.13 9.42 16.80
CA TYR A 243 -35.17 8.58 16.22
C TYR A 243 -34.64 7.73 15.07
N GLN A 244 -35.25 6.57 14.87
CA GLN A 244 -35.01 5.74 13.70
C GLN A 244 -35.67 6.38 12.47
N ILE A 245 -34.90 6.63 11.41
CA ILE A 245 -35.35 7.40 10.23
C ILE A 245 -36.57 6.76 9.55
N ASP A 246 -36.59 5.43 9.45
CA ASP A 246 -37.69 4.66 8.84
C ASP A 246 -38.78 4.22 9.84
N SER A 247 -38.78 4.71 11.08
CA SER A 247 -39.79 4.35 12.09
C SER A 247 -40.11 5.48 13.06
N VAL A 248 -41.29 6.07 12.90
CA VAL A 248 -41.81 7.14 13.77
C VAL A 248 -42.06 6.69 15.22
N ALA A 249 -42.19 5.39 15.47
CA ALA A 249 -42.46 4.84 16.81
C ALA A 249 -41.18 4.67 17.66
N ASN A 250 -40.00 4.59 17.03
CA ASN A 250 -38.73 4.37 17.71
C ASN A 250 -37.98 5.70 17.86
N ARG A 251 -38.45 6.52 18.82
CA ARG A 251 -38.07 7.92 19.00
C ARG A 251 -38.00 8.28 20.47
N ASP A 252 -37.09 9.17 20.82
CA ASP A 252 -37.11 9.87 22.10
C ASP A 252 -36.69 11.34 21.94
N SER A 253 -37.11 12.17 22.89
CA SER A 253 -36.72 13.57 22.99
C SER A 253 -36.53 13.93 24.45
N LEU A 254 -35.35 14.43 24.77
CA LEU A 254 -34.95 14.82 26.11
C LEU A 254 -34.55 16.29 26.09
N VAL A 255 -34.74 16.99 27.19
CA VAL A 255 -34.46 18.43 27.31
C VAL A 255 -33.75 18.73 28.61
N ASP A 256 -33.03 19.85 28.63
CA ASP A 256 -32.39 20.42 29.82
C ASP A 256 -31.46 19.45 30.58
N LEU A 257 -30.69 18.64 29.84
CA LEU A 257 -29.70 17.75 30.42
C LEU A 257 -28.37 18.47 30.61
N PRO A 258 -27.69 18.34 31.75
CA PRO A 258 -26.36 18.93 31.94
C PRO A 258 -25.35 18.31 30.96
N PHE A 259 -24.31 19.06 30.59
CA PHE A 259 -23.14 18.47 29.94
C PHE A 259 -22.52 17.39 30.83
N ILE A 260 -21.82 16.43 30.23
CA ILE A 260 -21.11 15.38 30.98
C ILE A 260 -19.99 15.99 31.83
N ALA A 261 -19.26 16.94 31.26
CA ALA A 261 -18.21 17.69 31.93
C ALA A 261 -18.53 19.20 31.91
N PRO A 262 -19.36 19.71 32.84
CA PRO A 262 -19.73 21.12 32.87
C PRO A 262 -18.54 22.08 33.10
N TRP A 263 -17.44 21.69 33.74
CA TRP A 263 -16.27 22.57 34.02
C TRP A 263 -15.29 22.78 32.83
N MET A 264 -15.75 22.74 31.58
CA MET A 264 -14.93 22.78 30.37
C MET A 264 -13.80 23.84 30.44
N VAL A 265 -12.55 23.36 30.49
CA VAL A 265 -11.35 24.17 30.77
C VAL A 265 -10.92 24.96 29.52
N GLY A 266 -10.74 26.27 29.62
CA GLY A 266 -9.98 27.09 28.67
C GLY A 266 -8.50 27.21 29.03
N THR A 267 -7.65 27.57 28.06
CA THR A 267 -6.18 27.66 28.17
C THR A 267 -5.64 28.77 29.09
N ALA A 268 -6.49 29.64 29.62
CA ALA A 268 -6.08 30.70 30.54
C ALA A 268 -5.99 30.17 31.98
N THR A 269 -4.81 29.74 32.42
CA THR A 269 -4.53 29.24 33.78
C THR A 269 -4.78 30.26 34.91
N THR A 270 -5.17 31.49 34.58
CA THR A 270 -5.27 32.63 35.51
C THR A 270 -6.70 33.04 35.89
N VAL A 271 -7.75 32.45 35.30
CA VAL A 271 -9.16 32.74 35.63
C VAL A 271 -9.70 31.64 36.55
N GLU A 272 -10.48 31.99 37.58
CA GLU A 272 -11.14 31.01 38.47
C GLU A 272 -11.95 30.00 37.64
N LEU A 273 -11.90 28.72 38.03
CA LEU A 273 -12.49 27.60 37.27
C LEU A 273 -13.97 27.81 36.92
N LYS A 274 -14.72 28.52 37.76
CA LYS A 274 -16.15 28.81 37.60
C LYS A 274 -16.49 29.80 36.47
N ASP A 275 -15.50 30.54 35.94
CA ASP A 275 -15.72 31.62 34.97
C ASP A 275 -15.19 31.31 33.55
N ARG A 276 -14.80 30.05 33.28
CA ARG A 276 -14.30 29.63 31.95
C ARG A 276 -15.43 29.01 31.12
N VAL A 277 -15.83 29.66 30.03
CA VAL A 277 -16.78 29.12 29.05
C VAL A 277 -16.04 28.80 27.75
N VAL A 278 -16.06 27.53 27.32
CA VAL A 278 -15.52 27.10 26.04
C VAL A 278 -16.68 26.98 25.04
N THR A 279 -16.60 27.68 23.91
CA THR A 279 -17.68 27.87 22.93
C THR A 279 -17.40 27.18 21.59
N ALA A 280 -16.59 26.12 21.59
CA ALA A 280 -16.13 25.45 20.38
C ALA A 280 -16.30 23.93 20.47
N LEU A 281 -16.41 23.28 19.32
CA LEU A 281 -16.41 21.83 19.16
C LEU A 281 -15.18 21.39 18.37
N ASP A 282 -14.57 20.28 18.74
CA ASP A 282 -13.35 19.81 18.08
C ASP A 282 -13.54 18.46 17.39
N ARG A 283 -14.20 17.50 18.05
CA ARG A 283 -14.21 16.12 17.57
C ARG A 283 -15.33 15.24 18.11
N MET A 284 -15.64 14.22 17.33
CA MET A 284 -16.54 13.12 17.67
C MET A 284 -15.77 11.80 17.74
N VAL A 285 -16.01 11.02 18.79
CA VAL A 285 -15.31 9.76 19.05
C VAL A 285 -16.26 8.59 18.99
N SER A 286 -15.94 7.57 18.19
CA SER A 286 -16.64 6.29 18.13
C SER A 286 -15.92 5.25 18.96
N TYR A 287 -16.63 4.36 19.66
CA TYR A 287 -15.97 3.32 20.44
C TYR A 287 -16.73 2.00 20.55
N HIS A 288 -15.98 0.94 20.87
CA HIS A 288 -16.43 -0.43 21.10
C HIS A 288 -15.66 -1.07 22.26
N THR A 289 -16.34 -1.51 23.33
CA THR A 289 -15.72 -2.17 24.51
C THR A 289 -15.84 -3.70 24.44
N ARG A 290 -14.77 -4.44 24.80
CA ARG A 290 -14.67 -5.88 24.50
C ARG A 290 -13.70 -6.71 25.37
N SER A 291 -14.07 -7.99 25.63
CA SER A 291 -13.18 -9.10 26.06
C SER A 291 -13.33 -10.34 25.15
N GLY A 292 -12.19 -10.96 24.78
CA GLY A 292 -12.05 -12.40 24.50
C GLY A 292 -12.76 -13.04 23.29
N GLY A 293 -12.61 -12.55 22.06
CA GLY A 293 -13.19 -13.22 20.84
C GLY A 293 -12.89 -12.46 19.53
N SER A 294 -13.82 -12.32 18.56
CA SER A 294 -13.57 -11.66 17.25
C SER A 294 -14.42 -10.42 16.84
N GLY A 295 -15.29 -9.85 17.69
CA GLY A 295 -16.20 -8.73 17.34
C GLY A 295 -15.56 -7.48 16.73
N ALA A 296 -16.25 -6.68 15.90
CA ALA A 296 -15.72 -5.50 15.17
C ALA A 296 -16.47 -4.19 15.50
N LEU A 297 -15.75 -3.06 15.63
CA LEU A 297 -16.38 -1.72 15.52
C LEU A 297 -16.74 -1.54 14.04
N ASN A 298 -17.97 -1.17 13.73
CA ASN A 298 -18.42 -0.90 12.37
C ASN A 298 -19.62 0.06 12.39
N HIS A 299 -19.33 1.35 12.41
CA HIS A 299 -20.31 2.42 12.37
C HIS A 299 -20.26 3.14 11.02
N SER A 300 -21.35 3.79 10.65
CA SER A 300 -21.32 4.83 9.63
C SER A 300 -22.07 6.08 10.04
N TYR A 301 -21.62 7.19 9.48
CA TYR A 301 -22.13 8.53 9.69
C TYR A 301 -22.44 9.19 8.36
N ASP A 302 -23.55 9.90 8.27
CA ASP A 302 -23.91 10.71 7.11
C ASP A 302 -24.72 11.95 7.55
N ASN A 303 -24.98 12.88 6.62
CA ASN A 303 -25.73 14.12 6.84
C ASN A 303 -25.24 14.90 8.06
N MET A 304 -23.92 15.04 8.19
CA MET A 304 -23.30 15.72 9.33
C MET A 304 -23.47 17.22 9.21
N GLN A 305 -24.09 17.82 10.21
CA GLN A 305 -24.34 19.25 10.29
C GLN A 305 -23.90 19.80 11.64
N LEU A 306 -23.24 20.96 11.60
CA LEU A 306 -22.92 21.74 12.78
C LEU A 306 -23.26 23.20 12.50
N TYR A 307 -24.14 23.79 13.29
CA TYR A 307 -24.64 25.12 13.02
C TYR A 307 -24.99 25.90 14.28
N THR A 308 -25.20 27.20 14.10
CA THR A 308 -25.77 28.09 15.11
C THR A 308 -27.10 28.63 14.60
N TRP A 309 -28.03 28.98 15.48
CA TRP A 309 -29.26 29.65 15.06
C TRP A 309 -28.95 31.10 14.69
N LYS A 310 -29.14 31.48 13.43
CA LYS A 310 -29.08 32.88 12.99
C LYS A 310 -30.48 33.40 12.77
N GLU A 311 -30.74 34.60 13.25
CA GLU A 311 -32.02 35.26 13.00
C GLU A 311 -32.15 35.50 11.48
N SER A 312 -33.27 35.05 10.92
CA SER A 312 -33.60 35.30 9.52
C SER A 312 -33.86 36.79 9.35
N VAL A 313 -33.02 37.43 8.55
CA VAL A 313 -33.28 38.77 8.06
C VAL A 313 -34.29 38.74 6.89
N GLY A 314 -34.52 37.56 6.28
CA GLY A 314 -35.44 37.29 5.17
C GLY A 314 -34.94 36.23 4.19
N ILE A 315 -35.76 35.93 3.19
CA ILE A 315 -35.53 34.88 2.18
C ILE A 315 -35.58 35.44 0.75
N ALA A 316 -34.76 34.88 -0.14
CA ALA A 316 -34.74 35.20 -1.56
C ALA A 316 -34.55 33.92 -2.41
N ASP A 317 -34.98 33.98 -3.67
CA ASP A 317 -34.73 32.90 -4.63
C ASP A 317 -33.39 33.13 -5.32
N VAL A 318 -32.66 32.06 -5.59
CA VAL A 318 -31.37 32.08 -6.29
C VAL A 318 -31.49 31.31 -7.59
N GLU A 319 -31.13 31.93 -8.70
CA GLU A 319 -31.16 31.31 -10.02
C GLU A 319 -29.81 30.66 -10.34
N VAL A 320 -29.79 29.36 -10.60
CA VAL A 320 -28.63 28.68 -11.18
C VAL A 320 -28.80 28.65 -12.69
N LYS A 321 -27.99 29.43 -13.40
CA LYS A 321 -28.01 29.57 -14.86
C LYS A 321 -27.03 28.59 -15.48
N TYR A 322 -27.45 27.93 -16.56
CA TYR A 322 -26.58 27.07 -17.36
C TYR A 322 -26.47 27.69 -18.75
N VAL A 323 -25.30 28.23 -19.08
CA VAL A 323 -25.07 28.96 -20.34
C VAL A 323 -23.92 28.35 -21.13
N ASP A 324 -23.89 28.59 -22.44
CA ASP A 324 -22.71 28.34 -23.24
C ASP A 324 -21.69 29.49 -23.14
N GLN A 325 -20.48 29.31 -23.67
CA GLN A 325 -19.42 30.33 -23.67
C GLN A 325 -19.82 31.64 -24.39
N ASP A 326 -20.83 31.60 -25.27
CA ASP A 326 -21.38 32.79 -25.95
C ASP A 326 -22.49 33.48 -25.13
N GLY A 327 -22.86 32.91 -23.97
CA GLY A 327 -23.90 33.40 -23.07
C GLY A 327 -25.32 32.96 -23.41
N ASN A 328 -25.51 32.04 -24.37
CA ASN A 328 -26.83 31.49 -24.67
C ASN A 328 -27.22 30.42 -23.63
N VAL A 329 -28.52 30.21 -23.43
CA VAL A 329 -29.02 29.19 -22.51
C VAL A 329 -28.68 27.78 -23.01
N ALA A 330 -27.89 27.03 -22.24
CA ALA A 330 -27.51 25.66 -22.54
C ALA A 330 -28.58 24.65 -22.09
N LYS A 331 -29.19 24.89 -20.93
CA LYS A 331 -30.40 24.20 -20.44
C LYS A 331 -31.17 25.11 -19.47
N ALA A 332 -32.41 24.74 -19.14
CA ALA A 332 -33.27 25.55 -18.28
C ALA A 332 -32.61 25.85 -16.93
N SER A 333 -32.65 27.13 -16.51
CA SER A 333 -32.18 27.54 -15.19
C SER A 333 -32.95 26.83 -14.08
N ARG A 334 -32.25 26.52 -12.99
CA ARG A 334 -32.84 25.94 -11.77
C ARG A 334 -33.03 27.04 -10.74
N ILE A 335 -34.22 27.14 -10.16
CA ILE A 335 -34.50 28.08 -9.07
C ILE A 335 -34.33 27.37 -7.73
N LEU A 336 -33.37 27.83 -6.95
CA LEU A 336 -33.24 27.53 -5.54
C LEU A 336 -34.14 28.51 -4.77
N SER A 337 -35.38 28.09 -4.48
CA SER A 337 -36.32 28.98 -3.80
C SER A 337 -36.02 29.11 -2.30
N LYS A 338 -36.41 30.25 -1.72
CA LYS A 338 -36.42 30.53 -0.27
C LYS A 338 -35.06 30.37 0.44
N GLN A 339 -33.98 30.75 -0.23
CA GLN A 339 -32.63 30.79 0.34
C GLN A 339 -32.51 31.94 1.33
N GLN A 340 -31.74 31.74 2.39
CA GLN A 340 -31.61 32.75 3.45
C GLN A 340 -30.71 33.88 2.98
N VAL A 341 -31.14 35.13 3.18
CA VAL A 341 -30.31 36.28 2.82
C VAL A 341 -29.10 36.37 3.75
N GLN A 342 -27.94 36.78 3.20
CA GLN A 342 -26.60 36.74 3.81
C GLN A 342 -26.09 35.33 4.14
N SER A 343 -26.63 34.30 3.48
CA SER A 343 -26.01 32.98 3.44
C SER A 343 -25.13 32.84 2.20
N THR A 344 -24.11 31.97 2.27
CA THR A 344 -23.28 31.61 1.12
C THR A 344 -23.80 30.31 0.51
N LEU A 345 -24.09 30.34 -0.78
CA LEU A 345 -24.44 29.16 -1.57
C LEU A 345 -23.26 28.76 -2.45
N TRP A 346 -23.06 27.45 -2.62
CA TRP A 346 -22.04 26.87 -3.48
C TRP A 346 -22.68 26.16 -4.67
N ILE A 347 -21.98 26.13 -5.81
CA ILE A 347 -22.35 25.29 -6.94
C ILE A 347 -22.33 23.82 -6.52
N ALA A 348 -23.37 23.05 -6.85
CA ALA A 348 -23.42 21.63 -6.57
C ALA A 348 -22.55 20.83 -7.56
N ALA A 349 -21.99 19.69 -7.13
CA ALA A 349 -21.21 18.82 -8.01
C ALA A 349 -22.01 18.35 -9.24
N ASP A 350 -23.29 18.01 -9.05
CA ASP A 350 -24.21 17.60 -10.13
C ASP A 350 -24.42 18.69 -11.19
N ASP A 351 -24.27 19.96 -10.82
CA ASP A 351 -24.41 21.06 -11.76
C ASP A 351 -23.21 21.10 -12.73
N LYS A 352 -22.03 20.61 -12.33
CA LYS A 352 -20.80 20.59 -13.12
C LYS A 352 -20.73 19.44 -14.15
N LEU A 353 -21.75 18.59 -14.24
CA LEU A 353 -21.74 17.43 -15.13
C LEU A 353 -21.93 17.82 -16.60
N ASN A 354 -21.10 17.24 -17.48
CA ASN A 354 -21.26 17.32 -18.93
C ASN A 354 -22.60 16.70 -19.35
N PHE A 355 -23.25 17.26 -20.39
CA PHE A 355 -24.53 16.74 -20.87
C PHE A 355 -24.69 16.86 -22.39
N THR A 356 -25.64 16.10 -22.93
CA THR A 356 -26.08 16.21 -24.33
C THR A 356 -27.42 16.96 -24.38
N SER A 357 -27.64 17.78 -25.40
CA SER A 357 -28.93 18.41 -25.67
C SER A 357 -30.04 17.36 -25.86
N GLU A 358 -31.30 17.77 -25.64
CA GLU A 358 -32.48 16.89 -25.78
C GLU A 358 -32.62 16.31 -27.19
N ASP A 359 -32.19 17.04 -28.23
CA ASP A 359 -32.19 16.57 -29.61
C ASP A 359 -31.03 15.61 -29.94
N GLY A 360 -30.10 15.39 -29.01
CA GLY A 360 -28.97 14.48 -29.15
C GLY A 360 -27.80 15.01 -29.99
N ASN A 361 -27.90 16.22 -30.55
CA ASN A 361 -26.96 16.73 -31.56
C ASN A 361 -25.85 17.62 -31.02
N THR A 362 -25.99 18.12 -29.78
CA THR A 362 -25.04 19.07 -29.18
C THR A 362 -24.54 18.54 -27.84
N LEU A 363 -23.23 18.65 -27.62
CA LEU A 363 -22.59 18.34 -26.35
C LEU A 363 -22.23 19.65 -25.63
N TYR A 364 -22.41 19.65 -24.32
CA TYR A 364 -22.06 20.73 -23.42
C TYR A 364 -21.06 20.21 -22.40
N PHE A 365 -19.84 20.73 -22.45
CA PHE A 365 -18.75 20.37 -21.56
C PHE A 365 -18.54 21.48 -20.53
N TYR A 366 -18.53 21.16 -19.24
CA TYR A 366 -18.35 22.14 -18.17
C TYR A 366 -16.99 22.83 -18.31
N ASP A 367 -17.01 24.16 -18.30
CA ASP A 367 -15.81 24.99 -18.37
C ASP A 367 -15.62 25.69 -17.02
N GLU A 368 -14.69 25.15 -16.23
CA GLU A 368 -14.39 25.64 -14.89
C GLU A 368 -13.86 27.08 -14.92
N ALA A 369 -12.95 27.39 -15.84
CA ALA A 369 -12.32 28.70 -15.93
C ALA A 369 -13.35 29.77 -16.34
N ALA A 370 -14.21 29.47 -17.32
CA ALA A 370 -15.28 30.39 -17.73
C ALA A 370 -16.37 30.52 -16.66
N THR A 371 -16.70 29.43 -15.95
CA THR A 371 -17.63 29.45 -14.80
C THR A 371 -17.10 30.36 -13.69
N HIS A 372 -15.84 30.18 -13.30
CA HIS A 372 -15.17 31.00 -12.30
C HIS A 372 -15.20 32.49 -12.71
N ALA A 373 -14.84 32.80 -13.96
CA ALA A 373 -14.87 34.18 -14.47
C ALA A 373 -16.28 34.78 -14.49
N ALA A 374 -17.30 34.01 -14.87
CA ALA A 374 -18.69 34.45 -14.90
C ALA A 374 -19.22 34.77 -13.49
N ASN A 375 -18.88 33.97 -12.49
CA ASN A 375 -19.31 34.18 -11.11
C ASN A 375 -18.53 35.30 -10.41
N LEU A 376 -17.23 35.46 -10.70
CA LEU A 376 -16.47 36.63 -10.24
C LEU A 376 -17.05 37.95 -10.75
N ALA A 377 -17.66 37.95 -11.94
CA ALA A 377 -18.33 39.12 -12.49
C ALA A 377 -19.67 39.43 -11.80
N ASN A 378 -20.24 38.48 -11.05
CA ASN A 378 -21.40 38.75 -10.20
C ASN A 378 -20.95 39.57 -8.97
N PRO A 379 -21.56 40.74 -8.69
CA PRO A 379 -21.24 41.54 -7.49
C PRO A 379 -21.37 40.81 -6.15
N LYS A 380 -22.08 39.68 -6.14
CA LYS A 380 -22.28 38.83 -4.97
C LYS A 380 -21.57 37.47 -5.05
N GLY A 381 -20.86 37.21 -6.16
CA GLY A 381 -20.06 36.00 -6.32
C GLY A 381 -18.85 36.02 -5.38
N GLY A 382 -18.49 34.85 -4.85
CA GLY A 382 -17.29 34.67 -4.06
C GLY A 382 -16.03 34.76 -4.91
N ALA A 383 -14.90 35.10 -4.27
CA ALA A 383 -13.59 35.16 -4.93
C ALA A 383 -13.10 33.78 -5.40
N ASP A 384 -13.68 32.71 -4.87
CA ASP A 384 -13.46 31.32 -5.32
C ASP A 384 -14.12 31.01 -6.67
N GLY A 385 -15.05 31.86 -7.16
CA GLY A 385 -15.76 31.68 -8.42
C GLY A 385 -16.79 30.54 -8.43
N GLU A 386 -17.01 29.89 -7.29
CA GLU A 386 -17.94 28.76 -7.12
C GLU A 386 -19.05 29.05 -6.09
N SER A 387 -19.03 30.22 -5.44
CA SER A 387 -19.96 30.59 -4.40
C SER A 387 -20.68 31.94 -4.65
N LEU A 388 -21.79 32.16 -3.94
CA LEU A 388 -22.64 33.36 -4.01
C LEU A 388 -23.14 33.74 -2.61
N GLU A 389 -23.01 35.01 -2.22
CA GLU A 389 -23.71 35.57 -1.06
C GLU A 389 -25.14 36.01 -1.45
N VAL A 390 -26.16 35.41 -0.85
CA VAL A 390 -27.57 35.72 -1.15
C VAL A 390 -27.93 37.11 -0.62
N ASP A 391 -28.62 37.94 -1.42
CA ASP A 391 -28.98 39.31 -1.10
C ASP A 391 -30.51 39.59 -1.16
N PHE A 392 -30.95 40.70 -0.56
CA PHE A 392 -32.35 41.17 -0.56
C PHE A 392 -32.81 41.77 -1.89
N SER A 393 -31.89 42.00 -2.82
CA SER A 393 -32.21 42.70 -4.05
C SER A 393 -32.84 41.76 -5.09
N THR A 394 -33.74 42.36 -5.87
CA THR A 394 -34.46 41.83 -7.04
C THR A 394 -33.67 40.81 -7.87
N SER A 395 -34.35 39.86 -8.51
CA SER A 395 -33.90 38.69 -9.28
C SER A 395 -32.66 38.79 -10.20
N THR A 396 -32.02 39.95 -10.34
CA THR A 396 -30.88 40.21 -11.22
C THR A 396 -29.50 39.97 -10.60
N THR A 397 -29.36 39.83 -9.28
CA THR A 397 -28.05 39.65 -8.59
C THR A 397 -27.88 38.29 -7.90
N ASN A 398 -28.99 37.66 -7.49
CA ASN A 398 -28.99 36.32 -6.88
C ASN A 398 -28.90 35.21 -7.93
N TYR A 399 -27.74 35.06 -8.56
CA TYR A 399 -27.52 33.97 -9.51
C TYR A 399 -26.10 33.38 -9.47
N LEU A 400 -26.01 32.08 -9.72
CA LEU A 400 -24.77 31.38 -10.07
C LEU A 400 -24.84 31.01 -11.54
N THR A 401 -23.76 31.23 -12.29
CA THR A 401 -23.66 30.90 -13.70
C THR A 401 -22.68 29.75 -13.86
N LEU A 402 -23.15 28.64 -14.43
CA LEU A 402 -22.29 27.57 -14.94
C LEU A 402 -22.16 27.72 -16.44
N VAL A 403 -20.92 27.79 -16.90
CA VAL A 403 -20.57 27.99 -18.31
C VAL A 403 -20.13 26.66 -18.90
N PHE A 404 -20.63 26.35 -20.08
CA PHE A 404 -20.31 25.14 -20.82
C PHE A 404 -19.74 25.47 -22.19
N LYS A 405 -18.71 24.75 -22.63
CA LYS A 405 -18.31 24.75 -24.04
C LYS A 405 -19.35 23.94 -24.84
N LYS A 406 -19.95 24.61 -25.81
CA LYS A 406 -20.93 24.03 -26.73
C LYS A 406 -20.24 23.49 -27.96
N VAL A 407 -20.51 22.22 -28.30
CA VAL A 407 -19.88 21.55 -29.45
C VAL A 407 -20.89 20.68 -30.19
N ALA A 408 -20.85 20.69 -31.52
CA ALA A 408 -21.67 19.78 -32.32
C ALA A 408 -21.17 18.34 -32.15
N LYS A 409 -22.09 17.40 -31.89
CA LYS A 409 -21.76 15.99 -31.75
C LYS A 409 -21.22 15.43 -33.06
N THR A 410 -20.03 14.85 -33.00
CA THR A 410 -19.33 14.30 -34.17
C THR A 410 -18.90 12.87 -33.87
N ALA A 411 -19.06 11.98 -34.85
CA ALA A 411 -18.65 10.58 -34.76
C ALA A 411 -17.48 10.30 -35.71
N GLY A 412 -16.57 9.42 -35.30
CA GLY A 412 -15.43 9.00 -36.11
C GLY A 412 -14.16 8.90 -35.28
N THR A 413 -13.02 8.80 -35.97
CA THR A 413 -11.70 8.80 -35.34
C THR A 413 -11.22 10.23 -35.12
N TYR A 414 -10.89 10.56 -33.88
CA TYR A 414 -10.35 11.83 -33.45
C TYR A 414 -8.83 11.77 -33.58
N VAL A 415 -8.29 12.48 -34.58
CA VAL A 415 -6.86 12.54 -34.83
C VAL A 415 -6.25 13.71 -34.06
N TRP A 416 -5.23 13.45 -33.25
CA TRP A 416 -4.53 14.51 -32.51
C TRP A 416 -3.82 15.47 -33.47
N SER A 417 -4.32 16.69 -33.52
CA SER A 417 -3.72 17.81 -34.26
C SER A 417 -2.69 18.56 -33.41
N GLY A 418 -2.90 18.63 -32.09
CA GLY A 418 -2.05 19.39 -31.16
C GLY A 418 -1.98 20.88 -31.51
N SER A 419 -3.01 21.44 -32.15
CA SER A 419 -2.95 22.81 -32.69
C SER A 419 -3.13 23.91 -31.65
N ALA A 420 -3.77 23.64 -30.51
CA ALA A 420 -4.07 24.65 -29.50
C ALA A 420 -3.00 24.64 -28.38
N ASN A 421 -2.84 23.50 -27.70
CA ASN A 421 -1.90 23.33 -26.60
C ASN A 421 -1.60 21.83 -26.38
N ASN A 422 -0.98 21.52 -25.25
CA ASN A 422 -0.61 20.16 -24.86
C ASN A 422 -1.75 19.41 -24.14
N ASN A 423 -2.86 20.05 -23.78
CA ASN A 423 -3.84 19.48 -22.86
C ASN A 423 -4.87 18.62 -23.60
N TRP A 424 -5.04 17.38 -23.17
CA TRP A 424 -6.15 16.55 -23.59
C TRP A 424 -7.29 16.69 -22.57
N SER A 425 -8.30 17.45 -22.96
CA SER A 425 -9.55 17.63 -22.23
C SER A 425 -10.75 17.60 -23.19
N TYR A 426 -11.96 17.74 -22.65
CA TYR A 426 -13.17 17.92 -23.46
C TYR A 426 -13.37 19.35 -23.98
N VAL A 427 -12.63 20.33 -23.43
CA VAL A 427 -12.78 21.75 -23.76
C VAL A 427 -11.70 22.26 -24.72
N GLU A 428 -10.55 21.60 -24.82
CA GLU A 428 -9.42 22.07 -25.64
C GLU A 428 -9.45 21.51 -27.06
N ASP A 429 -9.35 22.39 -28.07
CA ASP A 429 -9.47 22.02 -29.49
C ASP A 429 -8.18 21.44 -30.08
N ASN A 430 -7.81 20.26 -29.61
CA ASN A 430 -6.59 19.55 -30.03
C ASN A 430 -6.83 18.39 -31.00
N PHE A 431 -8.08 18.06 -31.36
CA PHE A 431 -8.40 16.97 -32.28
C PHE A 431 -9.03 17.45 -33.58
N SER A 432 -8.96 16.63 -34.62
CA SER A 432 -9.74 16.81 -35.84
C SER A 432 -10.38 15.48 -36.24
N VAL A 433 -11.57 15.53 -36.81
CA VAL A 433 -12.25 14.35 -37.38
C VAL A 433 -12.29 14.53 -38.90
N ALA A 434 -11.81 13.51 -39.65
CA ALA A 434 -11.76 13.50 -41.10
C ALA A 434 -11.09 14.74 -41.74
N GLY A 435 -10.07 15.31 -41.09
CA GLY A 435 -9.35 16.50 -41.55
C GLY A 435 -10.15 17.81 -41.46
N GLY A 436 -11.23 17.82 -40.68
CA GLY A 436 -12.02 19.02 -40.39
C GLY A 436 -11.33 20.00 -39.45
N SER A 437 -12.06 21.03 -39.04
CA SER A 437 -11.57 22.04 -38.08
C SER A 437 -11.18 21.42 -36.72
N PRO A 438 -10.21 22.00 -36.01
CA PRO A 438 -9.87 21.60 -34.66
C PRO A 438 -11.07 21.63 -33.72
N MET A 439 -11.16 20.64 -32.83
CA MET A 439 -12.24 20.46 -31.88
C MET A 439 -11.79 19.69 -30.64
N GLY A 440 -12.51 19.88 -29.53
CA GLY A 440 -12.35 19.12 -28.29
C GLY A 440 -12.72 17.65 -28.47
N TYR A 441 -12.09 16.79 -27.68
CA TYR A 441 -12.42 15.38 -27.67
C TYR A 441 -13.87 15.16 -27.20
N GLN A 442 -14.55 14.16 -27.77
CA GLN A 442 -15.90 13.79 -27.37
C GLN A 442 -15.91 12.34 -26.92
N ALA A 443 -16.41 12.09 -25.70
CA ALA A 443 -16.38 10.77 -25.06
C ALA A 443 -16.97 9.66 -25.95
N GLY A 444 -16.36 8.48 -25.89
CA GLY A 444 -16.81 7.29 -26.63
C GLY A 444 -16.32 7.19 -28.08
N ASN A 445 -15.45 8.09 -28.54
CA ASN A 445 -14.89 8.03 -29.90
C ASN A 445 -13.46 7.48 -29.92
N ALA A 446 -13.10 6.85 -31.04
CA ALA A 446 -11.74 6.35 -31.23
C ALA A 446 -10.76 7.50 -31.38
N VAL A 447 -9.52 7.29 -30.93
CA VAL A 447 -8.46 8.30 -30.97
C VAL A 447 -7.27 7.79 -31.76
N GLU A 448 -6.67 8.64 -32.58
CA GLU A 448 -5.46 8.31 -33.34
C GLU A 448 -4.38 9.39 -33.23
N PHE A 449 -3.15 8.96 -32.97
CA PHE A 449 -1.93 9.77 -32.99
C PHE A 449 -1.11 9.41 -34.23
N SER A 450 -1.48 10.00 -35.36
CA SER A 450 -0.90 9.67 -36.68
C SER A 450 -0.15 10.82 -37.35
N ASN A 451 -0.12 12.01 -36.75
CA ASN A 451 0.68 13.11 -37.28
C ASN A 451 2.16 12.88 -36.93
N ALA A 452 3.02 12.81 -37.95
CA ALA A 452 4.47 12.61 -37.76
C ALA A 452 5.21 13.86 -37.29
N ASN A 453 4.59 15.04 -37.39
CA ASN A 453 5.16 16.31 -36.94
C ASN A 453 4.09 17.10 -36.17
N PRO A 454 3.61 16.60 -35.02
CA PRO A 454 2.67 17.34 -34.20
C PRO A 454 3.38 18.58 -33.63
N THR A 455 2.68 19.72 -33.60
CA THR A 455 3.23 20.94 -32.97
C THR A 455 3.42 20.75 -31.46
N ASN A 456 2.55 19.92 -30.87
CA ASN A 456 2.48 19.58 -29.46
C ASN A 456 2.45 18.04 -29.35
N ASP A 457 3.61 17.41 -29.15
CA ASP A 457 3.81 15.96 -29.01
C ASP A 457 3.73 15.46 -27.54
N SER A 458 3.91 16.35 -26.58
CA SER A 458 3.78 16.07 -25.15
C SER A 458 2.35 16.35 -24.67
N ILE A 459 1.54 15.31 -24.60
CA ILE A 459 0.10 15.37 -24.34
C ILE A 459 -0.15 15.22 -22.84
N ALA A 460 -0.71 16.24 -22.20
CA ALA A 460 -1.10 16.26 -20.80
C ALA A 460 -2.58 15.89 -20.66
N VAL A 461 -2.86 14.67 -20.21
CA VAL A 461 -4.22 14.22 -19.85
C VAL A 461 -4.64 14.90 -18.56
N GLU A 462 -5.73 15.67 -18.62
CA GLU A 462 -6.30 16.39 -17.48
C GLU A 462 -7.67 15.79 -17.13
N GLY A 463 -7.85 15.43 -15.86
CA GLY A 463 -9.08 14.78 -15.39
C GLY A 463 -9.28 13.39 -15.98
N GLU A 464 -10.54 12.94 -16.07
CA GLU A 464 -10.89 11.63 -16.63
C GLU A 464 -11.37 11.73 -18.08
N ILE A 465 -10.68 11.03 -18.98
CA ILE A 465 -11.06 10.90 -20.38
C ILE A 465 -11.64 9.50 -20.63
N SER A 466 -12.90 9.43 -21.08
CA SER A 466 -13.58 8.18 -21.37
C SER A 466 -13.58 7.86 -22.86
N LEU A 467 -12.99 6.73 -23.24
CA LEU A 467 -13.07 6.17 -24.59
C LEU A 467 -14.28 5.26 -24.78
N GLY A 468 -15.03 4.93 -23.72
CA GLY A 468 -16.12 3.96 -23.81
C GLY A 468 -15.62 2.62 -24.36
N ASP A 469 -16.24 2.12 -25.42
CA ASP A 469 -15.79 0.89 -26.11
C ASP A 469 -14.78 1.16 -27.24
N ALA A 470 -14.41 2.42 -27.47
CA ALA A 470 -13.53 2.81 -28.57
C ALA A 470 -12.05 2.60 -28.26
N ASP A 471 -11.26 2.45 -29.33
CA ASP A 471 -9.83 2.19 -29.26
C ASP A 471 -8.98 3.47 -29.34
N MET A 472 -7.76 3.39 -28.84
CA MET A 472 -6.71 4.39 -28.98
C MET A 472 -5.58 3.83 -29.84
N THR A 473 -5.14 4.55 -30.87
CA THR A 473 -4.09 4.09 -31.79
C THR A 473 -2.96 5.10 -31.90
N ILE A 474 -1.72 4.65 -31.83
CA ILE A 474 -0.51 5.45 -31.99
C ILE A 474 0.23 4.97 -33.24
N SER A 475 0.15 5.75 -34.31
CA SER A 475 0.63 5.38 -35.65
C SER A 475 1.90 6.14 -36.07
N ALA A 476 2.26 7.22 -35.37
CA ALA A 476 3.46 8.02 -35.64
C ALA A 476 4.36 8.14 -34.39
N PRO A 477 5.69 8.25 -34.56
CA PRO A 477 6.63 8.31 -33.45
C PRO A 477 6.66 9.70 -32.78
N GLY A 478 7.23 9.76 -31.57
CA GLY A 478 7.57 11.02 -30.89
C GLY A 478 6.56 11.49 -29.85
N TYR A 479 5.35 10.91 -29.83
CA TYR A 479 4.35 11.25 -28.83
C TYR A 479 4.75 10.83 -27.42
N GLN A 480 4.42 11.70 -26.46
CA GLN A 480 4.48 11.44 -25.04
C GLN A 480 3.10 11.67 -24.43
N ILE A 481 2.45 10.61 -23.95
CA ILE A 481 1.16 10.68 -23.26
C ILE A 481 1.43 10.74 -21.75
N ALA A 482 1.20 11.89 -21.12
CA ALA A 482 1.50 12.18 -19.73
C ALA A 482 0.32 12.89 -19.04
N GLY A 483 0.53 13.44 -17.84
CA GLY A 483 -0.48 14.19 -17.09
C GLY A 483 -0.89 13.52 -15.79
N THR A 484 -1.65 14.24 -14.97
CA THR A 484 -2.18 13.76 -13.68
C THR A 484 -3.56 13.10 -13.81
N GLY A 485 -4.19 13.23 -14.98
CA GLY A 485 -5.46 12.59 -15.31
C GLY A 485 -5.33 11.11 -15.64
N ARG A 486 -6.46 10.53 -16.07
CA ARG A 486 -6.55 9.12 -16.47
C ARG A 486 -7.42 8.92 -17.72
N ILE A 487 -7.05 7.95 -18.53
CA ILE A 487 -7.83 7.48 -19.69
C ILE A 487 -8.51 6.16 -19.30
N VAL A 488 -9.82 6.05 -19.48
CA VAL A 488 -10.62 4.87 -19.11
C VAL A 488 -11.47 4.36 -20.27
N GLY A 489 -11.69 3.05 -20.34
CA GLY A 489 -12.52 2.45 -21.39
C GLY A 489 -12.43 0.92 -21.44
N ASN A 490 -13.30 0.32 -22.25
CA ASN A 490 -13.28 -1.12 -22.56
C ASN A 490 -12.49 -1.45 -23.84
N GLY A 491 -12.15 -0.46 -24.66
CA GLY A 491 -11.35 -0.64 -25.87
C GLY A 491 -9.89 -1.00 -25.60
N SER A 492 -9.08 -0.97 -26.65
CA SER A 492 -7.67 -1.35 -26.67
C SER A 492 -6.76 -0.18 -27.05
N LEU A 493 -5.49 -0.25 -26.62
CA LEU A 493 -4.42 0.64 -27.06
C LEU A 493 -3.57 -0.06 -28.14
N TYR A 494 -3.53 0.46 -29.37
CA TYR A 494 -2.66 -0.02 -30.42
C TYR A 494 -1.43 0.87 -30.54
N ILE A 495 -0.23 0.31 -30.36
CA ILE A 495 1.03 1.03 -30.43
C ILE A 495 1.82 0.54 -31.64
N ASN A 496 1.71 1.27 -32.75
CA ASN A 496 2.32 0.94 -34.03
C ASN A 496 3.59 1.76 -34.32
N ALA A 497 3.89 2.77 -33.51
CA ALA A 497 5.11 3.56 -33.57
C ALA A 497 5.68 3.86 -32.17
N PRO A 498 6.99 4.15 -32.05
CA PRO A 498 7.61 4.48 -30.77
C PRO A 498 6.92 5.61 -29.98
N VAL A 499 6.65 5.36 -28.70
CA VAL A 499 5.89 6.26 -27.82
C VAL A 499 6.43 6.25 -26.38
N THR A 500 6.22 7.35 -25.66
CA THR A 500 6.31 7.40 -24.20
C THR A 500 4.93 7.40 -23.54
N LEU A 501 4.68 6.42 -22.65
CA LEU A 501 3.48 6.31 -21.82
C LEU A 501 3.81 6.68 -20.37
N ALA A 502 3.43 7.89 -19.99
CA ALA A 502 3.62 8.52 -18.68
C ALA A 502 2.30 8.84 -17.95
N ALA A 503 1.14 8.48 -18.49
CA ALA A 503 -0.18 8.69 -17.90
C ALA A 503 -0.80 7.41 -17.32
N ASP A 504 -1.89 7.55 -16.56
CA ASP A 504 -2.76 6.43 -16.14
C ASP A 504 -3.72 6.06 -17.29
N ILE A 505 -3.52 4.89 -17.91
CA ILE A 505 -4.29 4.40 -19.06
C ILE A 505 -4.91 3.05 -18.69
N ARG A 506 -6.21 3.05 -18.39
CA ARG A 506 -7.01 1.90 -17.95
C ARG A 506 -7.98 1.47 -19.02
N LEU A 507 -7.42 1.05 -20.16
CA LEU A 507 -8.16 0.43 -21.25
C LEU A 507 -8.16 -1.08 -21.05
N LYS A 508 -9.34 -1.67 -20.82
CA LYS A 508 -9.46 -3.09 -20.46
C LYS A 508 -8.97 -4.06 -21.54
N GLY A 509 -8.96 -3.64 -22.80
CA GLY A 509 -8.38 -4.42 -23.90
C GLY A 509 -6.86 -4.55 -23.84
N GLY A 510 -6.19 -3.78 -22.97
CA GLY A 510 -4.73 -3.74 -22.87
C GLY A 510 -4.08 -3.05 -24.07
N ALA A 511 -2.76 -3.12 -24.13
CA ALA A 511 -1.95 -2.58 -25.22
C ALA A 511 -1.50 -3.69 -26.16
N THR A 512 -1.75 -3.53 -27.47
CA THR A 512 -1.14 -4.34 -28.53
C THR A 512 -0.01 -3.54 -29.18
N VAL A 513 1.21 -4.09 -29.13
CA VAL A 513 2.43 -3.38 -29.55
C VAL A 513 3.00 -4.05 -30.81
N THR A 514 3.09 -3.27 -31.89
CA THR A 514 3.85 -3.62 -33.11
C THR A 514 5.04 -2.68 -33.32
N ALA A 515 5.15 -1.62 -32.52
CA ALA A 515 6.29 -0.70 -32.51
C ALA A 515 7.57 -1.37 -32.01
N ASP A 516 8.71 -0.87 -32.49
CA ASP A 516 10.04 -1.36 -32.08
C ASP A 516 10.35 -1.07 -30.60
N SER A 517 9.82 0.03 -30.05
CA SER A 517 10.08 0.43 -28.65
C SER A 517 8.92 1.16 -27.98
N VAL A 518 8.69 0.91 -26.69
CA VAL A 518 7.74 1.64 -25.85
C VAL A 518 8.40 2.06 -24.55
N TYR A 519 8.32 3.34 -24.19
CA TYR A 519 8.79 3.86 -22.91
C TYR A 519 7.66 3.88 -21.90
N ILE A 520 7.82 3.18 -20.78
CA ILE A 520 6.82 3.01 -19.72
C ILE A 520 7.29 3.81 -18.50
N LYS A 521 6.75 5.01 -18.35
CA LYS A 521 7.03 5.94 -17.24
C LYS A 521 5.94 5.94 -16.16
N HIS A 522 4.85 5.21 -16.35
CA HIS A 522 3.77 5.09 -15.38
C HIS A 522 3.38 3.62 -15.16
N VAL A 523 3.12 3.24 -13.90
CA VAL A 523 2.81 1.84 -13.53
C VAL A 523 1.47 1.35 -14.11
N ALA A 524 0.56 2.28 -14.41
CA ALA A 524 -0.71 2.03 -15.07
C ALA A 524 -0.71 2.51 -16.53
N ALA A 525 0.43 2.46 -17.23
CA ALA A 525 0.53 2.84 -18.64
C ALA A 525 -0.33 1.98 -19.59
N ALA A 526 -0.73 0.78 -19.15
CA ALA A 526 -1.75 -0.07 -19.77
C ALA A 526 -2.22 -1.12 -18.76
N ASP A 527 -3.33 -1.81 -19.03
CA ASP A 527 -3.78 -2.94 -18.20
C ASP A 527 -3.00 -4.24 -18.47
N SER A 528 -2.51 -4.43 -19.69
CA SER A 528 -1.60 -5.51 -20.08
C SER A 528 -0.85 -5.11 -21.36
N PHE A 529 0.19 -5.85 -21.73
CA PHE A 529 0.94 -5.64 -22.97
C PHE A 529 1.01 -6.94 -23.78
N THR A 530 0.51 -6.91 -25.01
CA THR A 530 0.65 -7.97 -26.02
C THR A 530 1.63 -7.50 -27.08
N LEU A 531 2.77 -8.15 -27.21
CA LEU A 531 3.87 -7.77 -28.09
C LEU A 531 3.88 -8.68 -29.32
N LYS A 532 3.84 -8.06 -30.50
CA LYS A 532 3.91 -8.74 -31.79
C LYS A 532 5.36 -8.78 -32.30
N ALA A 533 5.76 -9.93 -32.84
CA ALA A 533 7.09 -10.21 -33.38
C ALA A 533 7.48 -9.23 -34.53
N PRO A 534 8.78 -9.00 -34.82
CA PRO A 534 9.92 -9.89 -34.53
C PRO A 534 10.69 -9.65 -33.22
N VAL A 535 10.76 -8.41 -32.71
CA VAL A 535 11.43 -8.06 -31.44
C VAL A 535 10.80 -6.77 -30.93
N THR A 536 10.38 -6.74 -29.66
CA THR A 536 9.86 -5.51 -29.04
C THR A 536 10.71 -5.12 -27.84
N LYS A 537 11.02 -3.83 -27.74
CA LYS A 537 11.75 -3.25 -26.61
C LYS A 537 10.79 -2.51 -25.68
N LEU A 538 10.82 -2.84 -24.39
CA LEU A 538 10.14 -2.07 -23.35
C LEU A 538 11.20 -1.34 -22.50
N VAL A 539 11.08 -0.01 -22.39
CA VAL A 539 11.94 0.79 -21.52
C VAL A 539 11.19 1.09 -20.23
N MET A 540 11.71 0.60 -19.11
CA MET A 540 11.01 0.53 -17.83
C MET A 540 11.47 1.65 -16.88
N GLU A 541 10.64 2.69 -16.74
CA GLU A 541 10.93 3.94 -16.02
C GLU A 541 9.86 4.33 -14.99
N ALA A 542 8.92 3.44 -14.65
CA ALA A 542 7.73 3.77 -13.87
C ALA A 542 7.97 4.23 -12.42
N GLY A 543 9.22 4.18 -11.91
CA GLY A 543 9.57 4.60 -10.55
C GLY A 543 8.92 3.83 -9.37
N ALA A 544 8.10 2.81 -9.64
CA ALA A 544 7.45 1.95 -8.65
C ALA A 544 7.27 0.51 -9.17
N THR A 545 6.76 -0.38 -8.31
CA THR A 545 6.56 -1.80 -8.66
C THR A 545 5.68 -1.95 -9.91
N PHE A 546 6.21 -2.66 -10.91
CA PHE A 546 5.51 -2.91 -12.18
C PHE A 546 4.91 -4.31 -12.20
N THR A 547 3.59 -4.41 -12.37
CA THR A 547 2.83 -5.67 -12.20
C THR A 547 2.04 -6.10 -13.43
N LYS A 548 2.13 -5.36 -14.54
CA LYS A 548 1.30 -5.60 -15.72
C LYS A 548 1.79 -6.81 -16.51
N ASP A 549 0.85 -7.62 -17.00
CA ASP A 549 1.15 -8.82 -17.78
C ASP A 549 1.81 -8.46 -19.12
N ILE A 550 2.76 -9.29 -19.56
CA ILE A 550 3.48 -9.12 -20.83
C ILE A 550 3.41 -10.44 -21.60
N VAL A 551 2.72 -10.43 -22.74
CA VAL A 551 2.45 -11.62 -23.54
C VAL A 551 3.09 -11.44 -24.92
N GLY A 552 3.92 -12.41 -25.33
CA GLY A 552 4.51 -12.47 -26.67
C GLY A 552 3.87 -13.52 -27.57
N GLU A 553 4.05 -13.38 -28.88
CA GLU A 553 3.71 -14.40 -29.89
C GLU A 553 4.93 -15.23 -30.33
N GLY A 554 6.00 -15.22 -29.53
CA GLY A 554 7.29 -15.85 -29.81
C GLY A 554 8.46 -14.85 -29.80
N GLY A 555 9.67 -15.35 -30.02
CA GLY A 555 10.85 -14.51 -30.21
C GLY A 555 11.44 -13.92 -28.92
N THR A 556 11.97 -12.70 -29.03
CA THR A 556 12.77 -12.03 -27.99
C THR A 556 12.07 -10.80 -27.43
N LEU A 557 11.94 -10.76 -26.11
CA LEU A 557 11.60 -9.55 -25.35
C LEU A 557 12.88 -8.86 -24.88
N ASN A 558 13.05 -7.57 -25.18
CA ASN A 558 14.10 -6.74 -24.57
C ASN A 558 13.48 -5.77 -23.56
N MET A 559 14.00 -5.77 -22.33
CA MET A 559 13.60 -4.85 -21.28
C MET A 559 14.79 -4.02 -20.82
N ASP A 560 14.73 -2.70 -21.03
CA ASP A 560 15.68 -1.76 -20.47
C ASP A 560 15.20 -1.32 -19.09
N LEU A 561 15.86 -1.80 -18.05
CA LEU A 561 15.52 -1.53 -16.65
C LEU A 561 16.23 -0.25 -16.20
N VAL A 562 15.57 0.89 -16.44
CA VAL A 562 16.07 2.22 -16.11
C VAL A 562 15.70 2.62 -14.68
N SER A 563 14.54 2.20 -14.18
CA SER A 563 14.21 2.35 -12.76
C SER A 563 14.60 1.10 -11.95
N LEU A 564 15.13 1.33 -10.73
CA LEU A 564 15.45 0.30 -9.74
C LEU A 564 14.20 -0.13 -8.96
N ASN A 565 13.21 -0.66 -9.68
CA ASN A 565 11.93 -1.08 -9.14
C ASN A 565 11.88 -2.60 -8.89
N GLU A 566 10.79 -3.04 -8.26
CA GLU A 566 10.40 -4.46 -8.29
C GLU A 566 9.54 -4.74 -9.52
N TYR A 567 9.75 -5.89 -10.16
CA TYR A 567 9.00 -6.37 -11.31
C TYR A 567 8.23 -7.63 -10.92
N ALA A 568 6.91 -7.60 -11.04
CA ALA A 568 6.04 -8.72 -10.70
C ALA A 568 5.11 -9.11 -11.86
N SER A 569 5.46 -8.72 -13.09
CA SER A 569 4.75 -9.08 -14.32
C SER A 569 4.69 -10.58 -14.55
N ALA A 570 3.53 -11.09 -14.95
CA ALA A 570 3.45 -12.41 -15.56
C ALA A 570 3.92 -12.31 -17.03
N ILE A 571 5.06 -12.93 -17.34
CA ILE A 571 5.61 -12.96 -18.71
C ILE A 571 5.36 -14.32 -19.34
N SER A 572 4.82 -14.32 -20.56
CA SER A 572 4.54 -15.55 -21.31
C SER A 572 4.79 -15.38 -22.81
N GLY A 573 4.94 -16.49 -23.55
CA GLY A 573 5.00 -16.48 -25.01
C GLY A 573 6.32 -16.01 -25.64
N PHE A 574 7.42 -15.95 -24.88
CA PHE A 574 8.76 -15.62 -25.40
C PHE A 574 9.72 -16.81 -25.26
N SER A 575 10.63 -16.97 -26.22
CA SER A 575 11.74 -17.93 -26.12
C SER A 575 12.96 -17.31 -25.45
N THR A 576 13.11 -15.98 -25.53
CA THR A 576 14.23 -15.25 -24.94
C THR A 576 13.77 -13.95 -24.30
N ILE A 577 14.28 -13.66 -23.11
CA ILE A 577 14.05 -12.42 -22.38
C ILE A 577 15.41 -11.83 -22.04
N ASN A 578 15.68 -10.62 -22.54
CA ASN A 578 16.89 -9.87 -22.24
C ASN A 578 16.55 -8.74 -21.27
N LEU A 579 17.15 -8.79 -20.08
CA LEU A 579 17.01 -7.82 -19.01
C LEU A 579 18.27 -6.96 -18.98
N HIS A 580 18.19 -5.74 -19.50
CA HIS A 580 19.29 -4.79 -19.58
C HIS A 580 19.22 -3.81 -18.42
N GLN A 581 20.06 -3.99 -17.40
CA GLN A 581 20.15 -3.05 -16.28
C GLN A 581 20.84 -1.76 -16.74
N LYS A 582 20.08 -0.65 -16.82
CA LYS A 582 20.57 0.66 -17.28
C LYS A 582 20.99 1.59 -16.14
N THR A 583 20.54 1.32 -14.93
CA THR A 583 20.83 2.15 -13.74
C THR A 583 21.59 1.36 -12.68
N GLN A 584 22.58 2.00 -12.05
CA GLN A 584 23.41 1.36 -11.04
C GLN A 584 22.64 1.02 -9.77
N THR A 585 22.66 -0.25 -9.37
CA THR A 585 22.18 -0.66 -8.05
C THR A 585 23.07 -0.08 -6.94
N SER A 586 22.46 0.44 -5.88
CA SER A 586 23.20 1.02 -4.75
C SER A 586 23.35 -0.01 -3.65
N LEU A 587 24.58 -0.51 -3.42
CA LEU A 587 24.88 -1.46 -2.34
C LEU A 587 24.45 -0.96 -0.94
N ASN A 588 24.31 0.36 -0.79
CA ASN A 588 24.08 1.03 0.48
C ASN A 588 22.64 1.56 0.64
N GLY A 589 21.78 1.38 -0.37
CA GLY A 589 20.40 1.86 -0.36
C GLY A 589 19.36 0.74 -0.41
N ALA A 590 18.08 1.10 -0.39
CA ALA A 590 16.97 0.16 -0.63
C ALA A 590 16.99 -0.43 -2.05
N THR A 591 17.77 0.15 -2.96
CA THR A 591 17.87 -0.17 -4.39
C THR A 591 19.13 -1.00 -4.73
N TRP A 592 19.60 -1.83 -3.80
CA TRP A 592 20.80 -2.65 -3.97
C TRP A 592 20.66 -3.80 -4.99
N ARG A 593 19.46 -4.00 -5.51
CA ARG A 593 19.12 -4.95 -6.57
C ARG A 593 17.88 -4.49 -7.34
N THR A 594 17.67 -5.09 -8.49
CA THR A 594 16.38 -5.10 -9.20
C THR A 594 15.63 -6.38 -8.83
N GLY A 595 14.42 -6.25 -8.26
CA GLY A 595 13.66 -7.40 -7.75
C GLY A 595 12.72 -8.00 -8.79
N TRP A 596 12.54 -9.33 -8.76
CA TRP A 596 11.64 -10.08 -9.64
C TRP A 596 10.77 -11.06 -8.86
N GLY A 597 9.46 -10.83 -8.88
CA GLY A 597 8.45 -11.66 -8.20
C GLY A 597 7.38 -12.25 -9.11
N GLY A 598 7.43 -11.97 -10.41
CA GLY A 598 6.44 -12.43 -11.41
C GLY A 598 6.74 -13.84 -11.95
N THR A 599 6.00 -14.26 -12.97
CA THR A 599 6.24 -15.54 -13.67
C THR A 599 7.01 -15.34 -14.97
N LEU A 600 7.74 -16.38 -15.37
CA LEU A 600 8.51 -16.42 -16.62
C LEU A 600 8.09 -17.66 -17.43
N PRO A 601 8.21 -17.64 -18.78
CA PRO A 601 7.84 -18.79 -19.61
C PRO A 601 8.71 -20.03 -19.35
N ASP A 602 8.10 -21.20 -19.30
CA ASP A 602 8.82 -22.47 -19.11
C ASP A 602 9.86 -22.71 -20.22
N GLY A 603 11.08 -23.03 -19.81
CA GLY A 603 12.22 -23.33 -20.69
C GLY A 603 12.85 -22.12 -21.38
N CYS A 604 12.39 -20.89 -21.12
CA CYS A 604 12.91 -19.70 -21.79
C CYS A 604 14.35 -19.37 -21.38
N GLN A 605 15.08 -18.72 -22.29
CA GLN A 605 16.39 -18.13 -22.01
C GLN A 605 16.19 -16.75 -21.39
N VAL A 606 16.72 -16.53 -20.19
CA VAL A 606 16.73 -15.23 -19.51
C VAL A 606 18.16 -14.75 -19.42
N ASN A 607 18.47 -13.65 -20.09
CA ASN A 607 19.78 -13.02 -20.03
C ASN A 607 19.71 -11.77 -19.18
N PHE A 608 20.58 -11.65 -18.18
CA PHE A 608 20.70 -10.44 -17.38
C PHE A 608 22.01 -9.72 -17.71
N PHE A 609 21.91 -8.49 -18.21
CA PHE A 609 23.04 -7.68 -18.65
C PHE A 609 23.23 -6.46 -17.76
N ASN A 610 24.49 -6.10 -17.53
CA ASN A 610 24.87 -4.85 -16.89
C ASN A 610 25.29 -3.85 -17.98
N ASP A 611 24.39 -2.93 -18.31
CA ASP A 611 24.59 -1.92 -19.35
C ASP A 611 24.77 -0.50 -18.74
N VAL A 612 25.17 -0.43 -17.47
CA VAL A 612 25.46 0.84 -16.79
C VAL A 612 26.80 1.39 -17.26
N GLU A 613 26.81 2.64 -17.71
CA GLU A 613 28.02 3.32 -18.17
C GLU A 613 29.01 3.59 -17.01
N GLY A 614 30.31 3.37 -17.25
CA GLY A 614 31.39 3.70 -16.32
C GLY A 614 31.50 2.83 -15.05
N ASN A 615 30.79 1.70 -14.99
CA ASN A 615 30.43 1.02 -13.74
C ASN A 615 31.57 0.26 -13.00
N PRO A 616 31.86 0.58 -11.72
CA PRO A 616 32.83 -0.14 -10.89
C PRO A 616 32.24 -1.31 -10.06
N VAL A 617 30.92 -1.49 -9.96
CA VAL A 617 30.28 -2.47 -9.03
C VAL A 617 29.26 -3.38 -9.74
N PRO A 618 29.29 -4.71 -9.53
CA PRO A 618 28.34 -5.62 -10.15
C PRO A 618 26.86 -5.38 -9.78
N ASN A 619 25.98 -5.40 -10.79
CA ASN A 619 24.56 -5.14 -10.62
C ASN A 619 23.76 -6.39 -10.25
N GLY A 620 22.82 -6.24 -9.30
CA GLY A 620 22.09 -7.36 -8.72
C GLY A 620 20.71 -7.63 -9.33
N LEU A 621 20.48 -8.87 -9.76
CA LEU A 621 19.15 -9.42 -10.01
C LEU A 621 18.68 -10.18 -8.75
N GLY A 622 17.56 -9.75 -8.18
CA GLY A 622 16.90 -10.42 -7.06
C GLY A 622 15.69 -11.21 -7.53
N ALA A 623 15.56 -12.47 -7.14
CA ALA A 623 14.37 -13.28 -7.43
C ALA A 623 13.77 -13.95 -6.18
N THR A 624 12.48 -14.25 -6.23
CA THR A 624 11.79 -15.02 -5.18
C THR A 624 11.73 -16.52 -5.52
N GLY A 625 11.82 -17.35 -4.47
CA GLY A 625 11.51 -18.79 -4.46
C GLY A 625 11.75 -19.54 -5.78
N THR A 626 10.65 -19.75 -6.53
CA THR A 626 10.59 -20.63 -7.70
C THR A 626 10.54 -19.90 -9.05
N VAL A 627 10.65 -18.56 -9.07
CA VAL A 627 10.54 -17.75 -10.30
C VAL A 627 11.50 -18.22 -11.39
N LEU A 628 12.73 -18.57 -10.99
CA LEU A 628 13.78 -19.00 -11.91
C LEU A 628 13.86 -20.53 -12.09
N GLN A 629 12.98 -21.29 -11.44
CA GLN A 629 13.07 -22.76 -11.38
C GLN A 629 12.95 -23.43 -12.76
N ARG A 630 12.20 -22.79 -13.67
CA ARG A 630 11.84 -23.35 -14.97
C ARG A 630 12.51 -22.64 -16.14
N VAL A 631 13.51 -21.80 -15.91
CA VAL A 631 14.17 -21.01 -16.97
C VAL A 631 15.66 -21.33 -17.05
N LYS A 632 16.26 -20.94 -18.17
CA LYS A 632 17.70 -20.92 -18.38
C LYS A 632 18.23 -19.52 -18.12
N LEU A 633 18.84 -19.31 -16.95
CA LEU A 633 19.41 -18.02 -16.57
C LEU A 633 20.87 -17.93 -17.04
N ASN A 634 21.18 -16.86 -17.76
CA ASN A 634 22.54 -16.46 -18.09
C ASN A 634 22.87 -15.10 -17.46
N LEU A 635 23.89 -15.08 -16.61
CA LEU A 635 24.40 -13.87 -15.99
C LEU A 635 25.51 -13.26 -16.84
N GLY A 636 25.27 -12.07 -17.38
CA GLY A 636 26.25 -11.33 -18.18
C GLY A 636 27.42 -10.78 -17.36
N PRO A 637 28.38 -10.09 -18.01
CA PRO A 637 29.53 -9.50 -17.34
C PRO A 637 29.13 -8.54 -16.21
N HIS A 638 29.88 -8.56 -15.11
CA HIS A 638 29.69 -7.69 -13.94
C HIS A 638 28.24 -7.72 -13.42
N THR A 639 27.61 -8.90 -13.40
CA THR A 639 26.30 -9.11 -12.80
C THR A 639 26.38 -10.04 -11.59
N ARG A 640 25.38 -9.95 -10.72
CA ARG A 640 25.24 -10.85 -9.59
C ARG A 640 23.81 -11.32 -9.44
N LEU A 641 23.65 -12.59 -9.08
CA LEU A 641 22.36 -13.12 -8.63
C LEU A 641 22.31 -13.05 -7.11
N VAL A 642 21.18 -12.57 -6.61
CA VAL A 642 20.88 -12.44 -5.18
C VAL A 642 19.45 -12.90 -4.93
N ARG A 643 19.12 -13.22 -3.68
CA ARG A 643 17.74 -13.51 -3.30
C ARG A 643 16.94 -12.22 -3.13
N GLN A 644 15.65 -12.21 -3.49
CA GLN A 644 14.70 -11.19 -3.01
C GLN A 644 14.42 -11.37 -1.50
N TYR A 645 14.96 -10.47 -0.67
CA TYR A 645 14.81 -10.46 0.80
C TYR A 645 13.50 -9.79 1.21
N ASN A 646 12.73 -10.45 2.08
CA ASN A 646 11.80 -9.80 2.99
C ASN A 646 12.50 -9.69 4.37
N GLU A 647 12.79 -8.47 4.82
CA GLU A 647 13.46 -8.23 6.09
C GLU A 647 12.63 -8.74 7.29
N ASN A 648 11.34 -9.00 7.11
CA ASN A 648 10.45 -9.52 8.15
C ASN A 648 10.30 -11.05 8.15
N SER A 649 10.84 -11.78 7.17
CA SER A 649 10.72 -13.26 7.13
C SER A 649 11.90 -13.94 7.82
N ASN A 650 11.63 -14.76 8.86
CA ASN A 650 12.63 -15.53 9.61
C ASN A 650 12.94 -16.92 8.99
N SER A 651 12.54 -17.19 7.75
CA SER A 651 12.71 -18.50 7.10
C SER A 651 14.10 -18.68 6.48
N ASN A 652 14.60 -19.92 6.52
CA ASN A 652 15.70 -20.36 5.66
C ASN A 652 15.13 -20.55 4.26
N ASP A 653 15.45 -19.65 3.35
CA ASP A 653 14.82 -19.63 2.03
C ASP A 653 15.73 -20.24 0.96
N VAL A 654 15.08 -20.81 -0.07
CA VAL A 654 15.73 -21.47 -1.20
C VAL A 654 15.37 -20.71 -2.47
N LEU A 655 16.38 -20.34 -3.27
CA LEU A 655 16.18 -19.87 -4.64
C LEU A 655 16.43 -21.04 -5.59
N TYR A 656 15.41 -21.39 -6.36
CA TYR A 656 15.50 -22.44 -7.36
C TYR A 656 15.82 -21.85 -8.73
N VAL A 657 16.82 -22.40 -9.41
CA VAL A 657 17.22 -22.02 -10.77
C VAL A 657 17.23 -23.26 -11.66
N GLY A 658 16.57 -23.17 -12.82
CA GLY A 658 16.43 -24.27 -13.76
C GLY A 658 17.75 -24.69 -14.37
N GLU A 659 18.40 -23.78 -15.07
CA GLU A 659 19.75 -23.90 -15.63
C GLU A 659 20.49 -22.58 -15.37
N LEU A 660 21.76 -22.63 -14.95
CA LEU A 660 22.55 -21.44 -14.63
C LEU A 660 23.86 -21.43 -15.41
N THR A 661 24.02 -20.40 -16.23
CA THR A 661 25.26 -20.05 -16.95
C THR A 661 25.66 -18.62 -16.63
N GLY A 662 26.88 -18.24 -16.97
CA GLY A 662 27.32 -16.86 -16.78
C GLY A 662 28.74 -16.58 -17.20
N ASP A 663 29.03 -15.29 -17.32
CA ASP A 663 30.34 -14.73 -17.63
C ASP A 663 31.33 -14.91 -16.46
N ALA A 664 32.64 -14.85 -16.75
CA ALA A 664 33.70 -14.99 -15.74
C ALA A 664 33.65 -13.93 -14.63
N THR A 665 33.10 -12.75 -14.92
CA THR A 665 32.94 -11.63 -13.96
C THR A 665 31.57 -11.62 -13.27
N SER A 666 30.71 -12.61 -13.56
CA SER A 666 29.45 -12.78 -12.87
C SER A 666 29.63 -13.52 -11.55
N ARG A 667 28.67 -13.40 -10.63
CA ARG A 667 28.77 -14.09 -9.33
C ARG A 667 27.44 -14.44 -8.68
N LEU A 668 27.46 -15.48 -7.85
CA LEU A 668 26.42 -15.75 -6.87
C LEU A 668 26.85 -15.15 -5.53
N GLU A 669 26.01 -14.29 -4.96
CA GLU A 669 26.35 -13.62 -3.69
C GLU A 669 25.60 -14.18 -2.49
N THR A 670 26.22 -14.03 -1.31
CA THR A 670 25.70 -14.47 -0.01
C THR A 670 24.62 -13.55 0.54
N GLY A 671 24.01 -13.96 1.65
CA GLY A 671 23.12 -13.10 2.40
C GLY A 671 23.83 -12.18 3.38
N PHE A 672 23.15 -11.09 3.75
CA PHE A 672 23.68 -10.02 4.61
C PHE A 672 22.86 -9.76 5.88
N VAL A 673 21.81 -10.53 6.16
CA VAL A 673 20.95 -10.35 7.35
C VAL A 673 21.30 -11.38 8.40
N ASP A 674 22.13 -11.03 9.39
CA ASP A 674 22.70 -11.95 10.40
C ASP A 674 21.71 -13.01 10.93
N GLY A 675 22.17 -14.26 11.01
CA GLY A 675 21.41 -15.41 11.46
C GLY A 675 20.49 -16.05 10.41
N ARG A 676 20.37 -15.48 9.20
CA ARG A 676 19.53 -16.02 8.12
C ARG A 676 20.35 -16.77 7.08
N TYR A 677 20.03 -18.06 6.94
CA TYR A 677 20.68 -18.95 6.01
C TYR A 677 19.93 -19.02 4.68
N PHE A 678 20.67 -19.04 3.58
CA PHE A 678 20.10 -18.99 2.23
C PHE A 678 20.71 -20.07 1.33
N THR A 679 19.88 -20.69 0.47
CA THR A 679 20.29 -21.78 -0.42
C THR A 679 20.04 -21.44 -1.88
N TYR A 680 21.05 -21.59 -2.74
CA TYR A 680 20.86 -21.74 -4.18
C TYR A 680 20.65 -23.21 -4.53
N ASN A 681 19.57 -23.53 -5.22
CA ASN A 681 19.28 -24.88 -5.71
C ASN A 681 19.22 -24.85 -7.25
N ILE A 682 20.25 -25.40 -7.89
CA ILE A 682 20.52 -25.26 -9.33
C ILE A 682 20.32 -26.59 -10.04
N GLY A 683 19.65 -26.58 -11.19
CA GLY A 683 19.55 -27.74 -12.10
C GLY A 683 18.14 -28.31 -12.29
N GLY A 684 17.10 -27.53 -11.99
CA GLY A 684 15.70 -27.93 -12.14
C GLY A 684 15.28 -28.34 -13.57
N LEU A 685 16.05 -27.96 -14.60
CA LEU A 685 15.77 -28.31 -16.00
C LEU A 685 16.44 -29.62 -16.46
N ASN A 686 17.24 -30.27 -15.62
CA ASN A 686 17.95 -31.51 -15.96
C ASN A 686 18.90 -31.39 -17.18
N THR A 687 19.41 -30.19 -17.45
CA THR A 687 20.33 -29.90 -18.56
C THR A 687 21.77 -29.73 -18.06
N ASP A 688 22.71 -29.89 -18.99
CA ASP A 688 24.12 -29.58 -18.73
C ASP A 688 24.37 -28.07 -18.85
N ALA A 689 25.14 -27.49 -17.92
CA ALA A 689 25.45 -26.06 -17.91
C ALA A 689 26.84 -25.76 -17.34
N VAL A 690 27.44 -24.67 -17.83
CA VAL A 690 28.73 -24.16 -17.38
C VAL A 690 28.55 -22.73 -16.86
N PHE A 691 28.89 -22.53 -15.59
CA PHE A 691 28.94 -21.22 -14.95
C PHE A 691 30.41 -20.79 -14.81
N ASN A 692 30.80 -19.75 -15.53
CA ASN A 692 32.17 -19.23 -15.44
C ASN A 692 32.39 -18.27 -14.28
N GLY A 693 31.32 -17.83 -13.61
CA GLY A 693 31.41 -16.89 -12.50
C GLY A 693 31.87 -17.52 -11.19
N GLU A 694 32.02 -16.68 -10.16
CA GLU A 694 32.44 -17.09 -8.81
C GLU A 694 31.29 -17.17 -7.81
N ILE A 695 31.53 -17.82 -6.67
CA ILE A 695 30.71 -17.65 -5.47
C ILE A 695 31.45 -16.68 -4.55
N ALA A 696 30.79 -15.60 -4.13
CA ALA A 696 31.43 -14.54 -3.36
C ALA A 696 30.58 -14.00 -2.21
N ALA A 697 31.24 -13.35 -1.26
CA ALA A 697 30.61 -12.62 -0.17
C ALA A 697 29.79 -11.41 -0.67
N PHE A 698 28.60 -11.20 -0.09
CA PHE A 698 27.91 -9.93 -0.24
C PHE A 698 28.69 -8.83 0.49
N THR A 699 29.17 -7.83 -0.26
CA THR A 699 29.89 -6.68 0.28
C THR A 699 28.91 -5.51 0.41
N LYS A 700 28.48 -5.17 1.64
CA LYS A 700 27.71 -3.94 1.93
C LYS A 700 28.57 -3.01 2.76
N SER A 701 28.76 -1.79 2.27
CA SER A 701 29.50 -0.73 2.99
C SER A 701 28.55 0.43 3.28
N TYR A 702 27.60 0.26 4.20
CA TYR A 702 26.61 1.30 4.49
C TYR A 702 27.28 2.54 5.11
N THR A 703 27.09 3.70 4.49
CA THR A 703 27.35 5.03 5.06
C THR A 703 25.99 5.72 5.18
N ALA A 704 25.52 6.01 6.38
CA ALA A 704 24.24 6.71 6.57
C ALA A 704 24.32 8.13 5.97
N ALA A 705 23.30 8.55 5.22
CA ALA A 705 23.27 9.84 4.54
C ALA A 705 23.24 11.07 5.48
N THR A 706 23.15 10.88 6.80
CA THR A 706 22.99 11.95 7.79
C THR A 706 24.09 12.00 8.84
N ASP A 707 25.10 11.14 8.78
CA ASP A 707 26.15 11.10 9.79
C ASP A 707 27.52 11.38 9.17
N THR A 708 28.06 12.56 9.47
CA THR A 708 29.42 12.98 9.10
C THR A 708 30.49 12.38 10.02
N THR A 709 30.14 11.41 10.86
CA THR A 709 31.11 10.63 11.63
C THR A 709 31.18 9.19 11.13
N GLU A 710 32.36 8.80 10.66
CA GLU A 710 32.67 7.51 10.04
C GLU A 710 32.36 6.33 10.99
N ALA A 711 31.22 5.69 10.80
CA ALA A 711 31.00 4.31 11.22
C ALA A 711 30.35 3.53 10.06
N VAL A 712 31.19 2.92 9.22
CA VAL A 712 30.75 1.92 8.25
C VAL A 712 30.12 0.77 9.04
N THR A 713 28.80 0.65 8.98
CA THR A 713 28.13 -0.51 9.59
C THR A 713 28.25 -1.67 8.60
N THR A 714 29.30 -2.46 8.75
CA THR A 714 29.47 -3.70 8.00
C THR A 714 28.44 -4.70 8.52
N TYR A 715 27.49 -5.09 7.66
CA TYR A 715 26.57 -6.16 8.01
C TYR A 715 27.34 -7.49 8.07
N ALA A 716 27.13 -8.27 9.12
CA ALA A 716 27.73 -9.60 9.22
C ALA A 716 27.19 -10.49 8.09
N SER A 717 28.08 -10.97 7.24
CA SER A 717 27.78 -11.95 6.20
C SER A 717 27.35 -13.27 6.82
N ASN A 718 26.33 -13.92 6.24
CA ASN A 718 25.95 -15.29 6.62
C ASN A 718 26.51 -16.32 5.65
N GLY A 719 26.71 -17.54 6.14
CA GLY A 719 26.94 -18.69 5.27
C GLY A 719 25.75 -18.96 4.37
N MET A 720 26.04 -19.62 3.25
CA MET A 720 25.06 -20.03 2.25
C MET A 720 25.17 -21.52 1.96
N ALA A 721 24.13 -22.10 1.38
CA ALA A 721 24.21 -23.39 0.72
C ALA A 721 24.18 -23.21 -0.81
N VAL A 722 25.00 -23.97 -1.51
CA VAL A 722 24.89 -24.19 -2.95
C VAL A 722 24.60 -25.67 -3.15
N THR A 723 23.45 -25.99 -3.75
CA THR A 723 23.01 -27.35 -4.01
C THR A 723 22.85 -27.56 -5.51
N LYS A 724 23.54 -28.56 -6.05
CA LYS A 724 23.26 -29.11 -7.37
C LYS A 724 22.15 -30.17 -7.28
N ALA A 725 21.07 -29.96 -8.01
CA ALA A 725 19.93 -30.88 -8.14
C ALA A 725 19.64 -31.22 -9.61
N GLY A 726 18.78 -32.21 -9.84
CA GLY A 726 18.44 -32.70 -11.18
C GLY A 726 19.56 -33.53 -11.82
N THR A 727 19.24 -34.20 -12.92
CA THR A 727 20.09 -35.26 -13.50
C THR A 727 21.23 -34.77 -14.40
N GLY A 728 21.20 -33.51 -14.84
CA GLY A 728 22.24 -32.90 -15.69
C GLY A 728 23.57 -32.61 -14.95
N THR A 729 24.54 -32.12 -15.68
CA THR A 729 25.86 -31.70 -15.20
C THR A 729 25.93 -30.19 -15.00
N TRP A 730 26.39 -29.73 -13.84
CA TRP A 730 26.72 -28.32 -13.65
C TRP A 730 28.21 -28.17 -13.36
N THR A 731 28.90 -27.38 -14.18
CA THR A 731 30.32 -27.09 -14.03
C THR A 731 30.51 -25.64 -13.60
N VAL A 732 31.25 -25.41 -12.52
CA VAL A 732 31.66 -24.09 -12.06
C VAL A 732 33.15 -23.94 -12.24
N ASN A 733 33.56 -22.96 -13.06
CA ASN A 733 34.96 -22.82 -13.48
C ASN A 733 35.83 -22.01 -12.52
N ASN A 734 35.21 -21.16 -11.69
CA ASN A 734 35.91 -20.26 -10.77
C ASN A 734 35.76 -20.71 -9.30
N ASN A 735 36.40 -19.97 -8.40
CA ASN A 735 36.50 -20.31 -6.99
C ASN A 735 35.20 -20.10 -6.21
N PHE A 736 35.08 -20.86 -5.11
CA PHE A 736 34.06 -20.72 -4.09
C PHE A 736 34.66 -19.99 -2.90
N ASN A 737 34.48 -18.67 -2.85
CA ASN A 737 35.00 -17.80 -1.79
C ASN A 737 33.87 -17.45 -0.82
N PHE A 738 33.63 -18.32 0.17
CA PHE A 738 32.60 -18.06 1.18
C PHE A 738 33.04 -16.96 2.15
N PRO A 739 32.09 -16.26 2.79
CA PRO A 739 32.38 -15.27 3.82
C PRO A 739 32.49 -15.87 5.21
N ALA A 740 33.26 -15.22 6.09
CA ALA A 740 33.21 -15.48 7.53
C ALA A 740 31.80 -15.19 8.05
N SER A 741 31.26 -16.07 8.89
CA SER A 741 29.85 -15.99 9.28
C SER A 741 29.52 -16.72 10.58
N THR A 742 28.34 -16.45 11.14
CA THR A 742 27.87 -17.15 12.35
C THR A 742 27.48 -18.61 12.08
N ARG A 743 27.10 -18.95 10.84
CA ARG A 743 26.72 -20.31 10.41
C ARG A 743 27.45 -20.67 9.13
N GLY A 744 28.17 -21.79 9.12
CA GLY A 744 29.00 -22.24 8.01
C GLY A 744 28.24 -22.54 6.73
N SER A 745 28.95 -22.35 5.62
CA SER A 745 28.44 -22.58 4.27
C SER A 745 28.39 -24.07 3.93
N GLN A 746 27.54 -24.42 2.95
CA GLN A 746 27.36 -25.79 2.50
C GLN A 746 27.53 -25.89 0.98
N VAL A 747 28.19 -26.95 0.54
CA VAL A 747 28.25 -27.34 -0.87
C VAL A 747 27.65 -28.73 -0.99
N ASN A 748 26.57 -28.86 -1.75
CA ASN A 748 25.77 -30.07 -1.79
C ASN A 748 25.59 -30.58 -3.23
N VAL A 749 25.57 -31.90 -3.41
CA VAL A 749 25.03 -32.56 -4.60
C VAL A 749 23.95 -33.57 -4.18
N ALA A 750 22.79 -33.45 -4.80
CA ALA A 750 21.66 -34.36 -4.58
C ALA A 750 21.47 -35.33 -5.75
N GLU A 751 21.67 -34.87 -6.98
CA GLU A 751 21.51 -35.66 -8.20
C GLU A 751 22.41 -35.12 -9.33
N GLY A 752 22.60 -35.94 -10.38
CA GLY A 752 23.39 -35.58 -11.55
C GLY A 752 24.88 -35.44 -11.24
N LYS A 753 25.57 -34.51 -11.93
CA LYS A 753 27.00 -34.25 -11.74
C LYS A 753 27.25 -32.79 -11.38
N PHE A 754 28.06 -32.54 -10.35
CA PHE A 754 28.55 -31.21 -9.98
C PHE A 754 30.07 -31.19 -10.13
N VAL A 755 30.60 -30.39 -11.05
CA VAL A 755 32.03 -30.21 -11.27
C VAL A 755 32.46 -28.84 -10.77
N ILE A 756 33.45 -28.79 -9.89
CA ILE A 756 34.01 -27.57 -9.33
C ILE A 756 35.48 -27.51 -9.72
N ASN A 757 35.81 -26.64 -10.68
CA ASN A 757 37.20 -26.53 -11.19
C ASN A 757 38.08 -25.62 -10.32
N GLY A 758 37.48 -24.66 -9.62
CA GLY A 758 38.17 -23.74 -8.71
C GLY A 758 38.34 -24.26 -7.29
N ASP A 759 39.06 -23.49 -6.48
CA ASP A 759 39.25 -23.77 -5.05
C ASP A 759 37.96 -23.52 -4.26
N ILE A 760 37.80 -24.24 -3.15
CA ILE A 760 36.74 -24.00 -2.16
C ILE A 760 37.37 -23.50 -0.87
N ASN A 761 37.03 -22.27 -0.48
CA ASN A 761 37.50 -21.67 0.76
C ASN A 761 36.35 -21.51 1.76
N PHE A 762 36.44 -22.23 2.88
CA PHE A 762 35.55 -22.10 4.03
C PHE A 762 36.25 -21.31 5.15
N PRO A 763 35.95 -20.02 5.32
CA PRO A 763 36.56 -19.20 6.36
C PRO A 763 36.01 -19.51 7.76
N ASN A 764 36.61 -18.88 8.78
CA ASN A 764 36.26 -19.05 10.19
C ASN A 764 34.78 -18.72 10.49
N THR A 765 34.13 -19.52 11.34
CA THR A 765 32.73 -19.36 11.79
C THR A 765 32.63 -19.32 13.32
N THR A 766 31.46 -19.02 13.88
CA THR A 766 31.32 -18.83 15.35
C THR A 766 30.27 -19.71 16.03
N LYS A 767 29.48 -20.51 15.28
CA LYS A 767 28.47 -21.42 15.88
C LYS A 767 28.41 -22.81 15.26
N ALA A 768 28.29 -22.92 13.94
CA ALA A 768 28.18 -24.20 13.24
C ALA A 768 29.14 -24.23 12.05
N GLY A 769 29.97 -25.26 11.94
CA GLY A 769 30.98 -25.35 10.89
C GLY A 769 30.39 -25.63 9.50
N SER A 770 31.15 -25.25 8.48
CA SER A 770 30.87 -25.52 7.07
C SER A 770 30.83 -27.00 6.70
N GLN A 771 30.13 -27.33 5.61
CA GLN A 771 29.93 -28.72 5.19
C GLN A 771 30.03 -28.96 3.68
N ILE A 772 30.44 -30.16 3.30
CA ILE A 772 30.25 -30.71 1.95
C ILE A 772 29.36 -31.96 2.07
N ASN A 773 28.25 -32.01 1.33
CA ASN A 773 27.32 -33.14 1.37
C ASN A 773 27.09 -33.75 -0.02
N VAL A 774 27.26 -35.06 -0.13
CA VAL A 774 26.91 -35.86 -1.31
C VAL A 774 25.78 -36.80 -0.90
N THR A 775 24.55 -36.44 -1.26
CA THR A 775 23.33 -37.20 -0.92
C THR A 775 22.76 -37.98 -2.12
N GLY A 776 23.31 -37.73 -3.31
CA GLY A 776 23.16 -38.55 -4.51
C GLY A 776 24.05 -37.98 -5.64
N GLY A 777 24.10 -38.64 -6.79
CA GLY A 777 24.89 -38.15 -7.94
C GLY A 777 26.41 -38.20 -7.74
N ILE A 778 27.13 -37.31 -8.44
CA ILE A 778 28.60 -37.22 -8.45
C ILE A 778 29.02 -35.77 -8.19
N MET A 779 29.84 -35.54 -7.16
CA MET A 779 30.57 -34.28 -6.96
C MET A 779 32.04 -34.49 -7.32
N GLU A 780 32.56 -33.70 -8.25
CA GLU A 780 33.95 -33.73 -8.68
C GLU A 780 34.60 -32.38 -8.36
N ILE A 781 35.61 -32.38 -7.49
CA ILE A 781 36.30 -31.17 -7.04
C ILE A 781 37.73 -31.23 -7.57
N HIS A 782 38.08 -30.30 -8.46
CA HIS A 782 39.44 -30.20 -9.01
C HIS A 782 40.35 -29.28 -8.22
N GLY A 783 39.79 -28.23 -7.61
CA GLY A 783 40.55 -27.30 -6.78
C GLY A 783 40.72 -27.78 -5.34
N LYS A 784 41.53 -27.04 -4.60
CA LYS A 784 41.83 -27.31 -3.19
C LYS A 784 40.66 -26.92 -2.30
N VAL A 785 40.34 -27.75 -1.30
CA VAL A 785 39.35 -27.44 -0.27
C VAL A 785 40.08 -26.99 1.00
N THR A 786 39.83 -25.76 1.44
CA THR A 786 40.46 -25.19 2.64
C THR A 786 39.40 -24.84 3.69
N PHE A 787 39.64 -25.27 4.93
CA PHE A 787 38.89 -24.84 6.11
C PHE A 787 39.82 -23.98 6.98
N ASP A 788 39.47 -22.72 7.24
CA ASP A 788 40.25 -21.84 8.11
C ASP A 788 40.07 -22.20 9.60
N ASN A 789 41.00 -21.72 10.43
CA ASN A 789 41.09 -22.05 11.86
C ASN A 789 39.85 -21.59 12.66
N ASP A 790 39.01 -22.54 13.08
CA ASP A 790 37.73 -22.36 13.75
C ASP A 790 37.59 -23.34 14.93
N THR A 791 36.89 -22.92 15.97
CA THR A 791 36.43 -23.77 17.07
C THR A 791 35.24 -24.67 16.70
N ALA A 792 34.52 -24.37 15.62
CA ALA A 792 33.35 -25.13 15.18
C ALA A 792 33.73 -26.42 14.43
N ALA A 793 32.93 -27.47 14.61
CA ALA A 793 33.13 -28.75 13.92
C ALA A 793 32.64 -28.66 12.46
N HIS A 794 33.52 -29.03 11.53
CA HIS A 794 33.24 -29.11 10.09
C HIS A 794 32.93 -30.55 9.68
N ALA A 795 32.19 -30.73 8.58
CA ALA A 795 31.83 -32.06 8.11
C ALA A 795 31.94 -32.22 6.59
N ILE A 796 32.45 -33.35 6.14
CA ILE A 796 32.28 -33.84 4.77
C ILE A 796 31.50 -35.14 4.87
N LYS A 797 30.32 -35.21 4.25
CA LYS A 797 29.46 -36.38 4.30
C LYS A 797 29.14 -36.90 2.90
N VAL A 798 29.55 -38.13 2.62
CA VAL A 798 29.19 -38.87 1.40
C VAL A 798 28.18 -39.94 1.78
N ALA A 799 26.90 -39.56 1.80
CA ALA A 799 25.80 -40.41 2.25
C ALA A 799 25.38 -41.44 1.17
N ASN A 800 25.28 -40.96 -0.07
CA ASN A 800 24.86 -41.73 -1.22
C ASN A 800 25.40 -41.02 -2.48
N GLY A 801 26.03 -41.74 -3.41
CA GLY A 801 26.68 -41.16 -4.58
C GLY A 801 28.22 -41.13 -4.47
N THR A 802 28.88 -40.28 -5.26
CA THR A 802 30.35 -40.24 -5.37
C THR A 802 30.91 -38.84 -5.10
N LEU A 803 31.92 -38.74 -4.22
CA LEU A 803 32.81 -37.59 -4.11
C LEU A 803 34.15 -37.93 -4.76
N ASP A 804 34.58 -37.16 -5.76
CA ASP A 804 35.82 -37.34 -6.52
C ASP A 804 36.73 -36.13 -6.32
N LEU A 805 37.81 -36.30 -5.56
CA LEU A 805 38.75 -35.26 -5.18
C LEU A 805 40.01 -35.33 -6.05
N ARG A 806 40.36 -34.26 -6.76
CA ARG A 806 41.59 -34.19 -7.57
C ARG A 806 42.71 -33.35 -6.94
N ASP A 807 42.41 -32.62 -5.87
CA ASP A 807 43.39 -31.89 -5.06
C ASP A 807 43.11 -32.07 -3.55
N ALA A 808 43.91 -31.44 -2.70
CA ALA A 808 43.97 -31.64 -1.27
C ALA A 808 42.77 -31.04 -0.50
N ILE A 809 42.43 -31.69 0.61
CA ILE A 809 41.63 -31.11 1.70
C ILE A 809 42.59 -30.63 2.77
N VAL A 810 42.54 -29.34 3.13
CA VAL A 810 43.36 -28.74 4.18
C VAL A 810 42.48 -28.25 5.31
N ALA A 811 42.75 -28.75 6.52
CA ALA A 811 42.18 -28.23 7.76
C ALA A 811 43.32 -28.05 8.80
N PRO A 812 43.31 -26.97 9.59
CA PRO A 812 44.31 -26.72 10.62
C PRO A 812 44.15 -27.68 11.81
N ALA A 813 45.24 -27.92 12.54
CA ALA A 813 45.33 -28.96 13.58
C ALA A 813 44.34 -28.82 14.74
N VAL A 814 43.75 -27.63 14.94
CA VAL A 814 42.77 -27.36 16.00
C VAL A 814 41.32 -27.52 15.55
N ASN A 815 41.07 -27.74 14.25
CA ASN A 815 39.73 -27.92 13.71
C ASN A 815 39.27 -29.38 13.80
N GLN A 816 38.05 -29.60 14.27
CA GLN A 816 37.39 -30.91 14.24
C GLN A 816 36.70 -31.12 12.87
N LEU A 817 37.47 -31.39 11.81
CA LEU A 817 36.88 -31.83 10.53
C LEU A 817 36.62 -33.34 10.57
N THR A 818 35.36 -33.74 10.42
CA THR A 818 34.97 -35.15 10.27
C THR A 818 34.59 -35.45 8.82
N LEU A 819 35.20 -36.46 8.23
CA LEU A 819 34.81 -37.01 6.93
C LEU A 819 34.10 -38.35 7.15
N THR A 820 32.90 -38.49 6.60
CA THR A 820 32.09 -39.71 6.70
C THR A 820 31.68 -40.20 5.32
N VAL A 821 31.88 -41.48 5.05
CA VAL A 821 31.38 -42.17 3.85
C VAL A 821 30.41 -43.26 4.31
N ASP A 822 29.11 -43.04 4.12
CA ASP A 822 28.08 -44.01 4.52
C ASP A 822 28.06 -45.21 3.56
N THR A 823 27.30 -46.26 3.88
CA THR A 823 27.21 -47.53 3.14
C THR A 823 27.05 -47.42 1.62
N ASN A 824 26.29 -46.43 1.14
CA ASN A 824 26.04 -46.22 -0.29
C ASN A 824 26.94 -45.13 -0.92
N GLY A 825 27.89 -44.61 -0.15
CA GLY A 825 28.82 -43.56 -0.58
C GLY A 825 30.09 -44.14 -1.21
N VAL A 826 30.65 -43.39 -2.16
CA VAL A 826 31.94 -43.65 -2.78
C VAL A 826 32.82 -42.40 -2.67
N LEU A 827 34.02 -42.54 -2.12
CA LEU A 827 35.03 -41.48 -2.10
C LEU A 827 36.20 -41.86 -3.01
N LYS A 828 36.49 -41.06 -4.02
CA LYS A 828 37.70 -41.19 -4.85
C LYS A 828 38.71 -40.15 -4.42
N THR A 829 39.86 -40.61 -3.93
CA THR A 829 40.88 -39.75 -3.34
C THR A 829 41.95 -39.31 -4.34
N ASN A 830 42.12 -40.02 -5.46
CA ASN A 830 43.17 -39.77 -6.45
C ASN A 830 44.58 -39.51 -5.86
N ASN A 831 44.91 -40.16 -4.72
CA ASN A 831 46.18 -40.02 -4.00
C ASN A 831 46.46 -38.60 -3.45
N VAL A 832 45.43 -37.79 -3.22
CA VAL A 832 45.58 -36.45 -2.64
C VAL A 832 45.67 -36.47 -1.11
N ALA A 833 46.10 -35.36 -0.51
CA ALA A 833 46.14 -35.20 0.95
C ALA A 833 44.74 -34.91 1.53
N ILE A 834 44.37 -35.60 2.61
CA ILE A 834 43.10 -35.47 3.30
C ILE A 834 43.35 -35.01 4.74
N GLY A 835 43.21 -33.70 4.96
CA GLY A 835 43.44 -33.02 6.25
C GLY A 835 42.36 -33.23 7.31
N ALA A 836 41.48 -34.22 7.19
CA ALA A 836 40.43 -34.46 8.18
C ALA A 836 41.00 -34.99 9.51
N TYR A 837 40.34 -34.63 10.62
CA TYR A 837 40.70 -35.09 11.96
C TYR A 837 40.20 -36.52 12.21
N ASN A 838 38.96 -36.78 11.79
CA ASN A 838 38.34 -38.10 11.84
C ASN A 838 37.86 -38.51 10.45
N VAL A 839 38.27 -39.69 9.98
CA VAL A 839 37.75 -40.30 8.75
C VAL A 839 37.05 -41.61 9.08
N ILE A 840 35.75 -41.67 8.81
CA ILE A 840 34.86 -42.78 9.15
C ILE A 840 34.24 -43.36 7.86
N ILE A 841 34.53 -44.62 7.56
CA ILE A 841 34.11 -45.27 6.33
C ILE A 841 33.21 -46.47 6.64
N SER A 842 32.00 -46.43 6.08
CA SER A 842 31.04 -47.54 5.97
C SER A 842 30.78 -47.95 4.51
N GLY A 843 31.22 -47.15 3.53
CA GLY A 843 31.08 -47.40 2.09
C GLY A 843 32.41 -47.67 1.37
N VAL A 844 32.57 -47.18 0.15
CA VAL A 844 33.75 -47.45 -0.69
C VAL A 844 34.70 -46.26 -0.73
N VAL A 845 36.00 -46.50 -0.54
CA VAL A 845 37.08 -45.53 -0.79
C VAL A 845 38.00 -46.07 -1.88
N GLU A 846 38.28 -45.27 -2.91
CA GLU A 846 39.16 -45.62 -4.03
C GLU A 846 40.38 -44.68 -4.07
N GLY A 847 41.59 -45.25 -4.19
CA GLY A 847 42.86 -44.53 -4.22
C GLY A 847 43.63 -44.56 -2.88
N GLY A 848 44.87 -44.08 -2.89
CA GLY A 848 45.80 -44.09 -1.75
C GLY A 848 46.06 -42.71 -1.15
N GLY A 849 45.01 -41.96 -0.80
CA GLY A 849 45.14 -40.64 -0.17
C GLY A 849 45.94 -40.66 1.15
N SER A 850 46.63 -39.55 1.45
CA SER A 850 47.40 -39.38 2.70
C SER A 850 46.53 -38.70 3.76
N TYR A 851 46.28 -39.36 4.89
CA TYR A 851 45.40 -38.86 5.95
C TYR A 851 46.18 -38.21 7.10
N ALA A 852 45.74 -37.03 7.53
CA ALA A 852 46.45 -36.24 8.53
C ALA A 852 46.29 -36.74 9.98
N ASN A 853 45.26 -37.54 10.28
CA ASN A 853 44.97 -38.00 11.64
C ASN A 853 44.42 -39.44 11.61
N SER A 854 43.20 -39.66 12.14
CA SER A 854 42.62 -41.00 12.31
C SER A 854 41.84 -41.48 11.09
N PHE A 855 41.93 -42.78 10.80
CA PHE A 855 41.20 -43.46 9.73
C PHE A 855 40.57 -44.76 10.25
N SER A 856 39.26 -44.97 10.01
CA SER A 856 38.52 -46.13 10.50
C SER A 856 37.56 -46.74 9.48
N LEU A 857 37.56 -48.08 9.40
CA LEU A 857 36.58 -48.90 8.69
C LEU A 857 35.63 -49.53 9.71
N THR A 858 34.33 -49.23 9.62
CA THR A 858 33.37 -49.50 10.71
C THR A 858 32.26 -50.51 10.39
N ASP A 859 32.02 -50.86 9.12
CA ASP A 859 30.97 -51.80 8.69
C ASP A 859 31.54 -52.96 7.86
N SER A 860 31.43 -54.20 8.35
CA SER A 860 32.01 -55.40 7.70
C SER A 860 31.34 -55.77 6.37
N ALA A 861 30.08 -55.42 6.17
CA ALA A 861 29.34 -55.84 5.00
C ALA A 861 29.55 -54.91 3.79
N HIS A 862 29.96 -53.67 4.03
CA HIS A 862 29.94 -52.62 3.00
C HIS A 862 31.20 -51.74 2.95
N SER A 863 32.03 -51.72 3.99
CA SER A 863 33.26 -50.91 4.00
C SER A 863 34.33 -51.55 3.12
N VAL A 864 34.76 -50.86 2.07
CA VAL A 864 35.82 -51.33 1.15
C VAL A 864 36.85 -50.23 0.93
N LEU A 865 38.12 -50.54 1.19
CA LEU A 865 39.26 -49.71 0.77
C LEU A 865 39.90 -50.35 -0.45
N LYS A 866 39.84 -49.66 -1.60
CA LYS A 866 40.47 -50.07 -2.86
C LYS A 866 41.73 -49.28 -3.11
N LEU A 867 42.88 -49.94 -3.07
CA LEU A 867 44.19 -49.34 -3.35
C LEU A 867 44.64 -49.73 -4.75
N LYS A 868 44.87 -48.74 -5.62
CA LYS A 868 45.37 -48.97 -6.97
C LYS A 868 46.89 -48.99 -6.97
N VAL A 869 47.49 -50.17 -7.14
CA VAL A 869 48.96 -50.33 -7.16
C VAL A 869 49.41 -50.57 -8.60
N THR A 870 50.20 -49.65 -9.16
CA THR A 870 50.58 -49.70 -10.60
C THR A 870 51.93 -50.38 -10.86
N ASN A 871 52.76 -50.58 -9.83
CA ASN A 871 53.95 -51.45 -9.88
C ASN A 871 54.37 -51.81 -8.45
N PHE A 872 54.93 -53.02 -8.25
CA PHE A 872 55.55 -53.45 -7.01
C PHE A 872 57.07 -53.50 -7.21
N ALA A 873 57.79 -52.45 -6.82
CA ALA A 873 59.23 -52.53 -6.62
C ALA A 873 59.51 -52.91 -5.16
N GLU A 874 60.38 -53.89 -4.95
CA GLU A 874 60.80 -54.35 -3.63
C GLU A 874 61.46 -53.18 -2.87
N GLY A 875 60.89 -52.77 -1.74
CA GLY A 875 61.44 -51.74 -0.84
C GLY A 875 60.84 -50.32 -0.94
N GLU A 876 59.79 -50.06 -1.73
CA GLU A 876 59.19 -48.71 -1.85
C GLU A 876 57.89 -48.47 -1.05
N PHE A 877 57.23 -49.51 -0.52
CA PHE A 877 56.12 -49.34 0.44
C PHE A 877 56.20 -50.36 1.57
N ASP A 878 56.57 -49.91 2.76
CA ASP A 878 56.55 -50.69 4.01
C ASP A 878 55.28 -50.46 4.86
N ALA A 879 54.48 -49.41 4.60
CA ALA A 879 53.34 -49.04 5.45
C ALA A 879 52.23 -48.25 4.72
N VAL A 880 51.00 -48.40 5.21
CA VAL A 880 49.93 -47.39 5.04
C VAL A 880 50.30 -46.21 5.94
N ASN A 881 50.79 -45.11 5.36
CA ASN A 881 51.19 -43.94 6.13
C ASN A 881 49.98 -43.07 6.47
N THR A 882 49.51 -43.20 7.70
CA THR A 882 48.66 -42.21 8.37
C THR A 882 49.49 -41.48 9.40
N LEU A 883 49.25 -40.19 9.57
CA LEU A 883 49.86 -39.42 10.66
C LEU A 883 49.22 -39.74 12.03
N GLY A 884 48.10 -40.49 12.06
CA GLY A 884 47.44 -41.02 13.26
C GLY A 884 47.10 -42.52 13.16
N ASP A 885 46.22 -43.01 14.03
CA ASP A 885 45.88 -44.44 14.12
C ASP A 885 45.03 -44.94 12.93
N ILE A 886 45.35 -46.14 12.43
CA ILE A 886 44.49 -46.92 11.53
C ILE A 886 43.76 -47.96 12.38
N SER A 887 42.43 -47.87 12.46
CA SER A 887 41.60 -48.85 13.15
C SER A 887 40.70 -49.59 12.18
N ILE A 888 40.96 -50.88 11.98
CA ILE A 888 40.12 -51.76 11.16
C ILE A 888 39.30 -52.62 12.10
N MET A 889 38.06 -52.22 12.36
CA MET A 889 37.15 -53.00 13.21
C MET A 889 36.39 -54.05 12.39
N ALA A 890 36.08 -53.72 11.13
CA ALA A 890 35.28 -54.53 10.21
C ALA A 890 35.39 -53.99 8.76
N GLY A 891 35.69 -54.84 7.75
CA GLY A 891 35.73 -54.42 6.33
C GLY A 891 36.69 -55.24 5.45
N THR A 892 36.76 -54.91 4.15
CA THR A 892 37.67 -55.55 3.18
C THR A 892 38.72 -54.55 2.66
N ILE A 893 40.00 -54.95 2.67
CA ILE A 893 41.06 -54.27 1.93
C ILE A 893 41.25 -55.02 0.61
N ASP A 894 41.02 -54.33 -0.50
CA ASP A 894 41.24 -54.84 -1.85
C ASP A 894 42.46 -54.11 -2.45
N ILE A 895 43.52 -54.88 -2.74
CA ILE A 895 44.76 -54.39 -3.33
C ILE A 895 44.81 -54.96 -4.74
N THR A 896 44.61 -54.10 -5.75
CA THR A 896 44.46 -54.50 -7.15
C THR A 896 45.40 -53.78 -8.09
#